data_AF-A0A936DIE1-F1
#
_entry.id   AF-A0A936DIE1-F1
#
_cell.length_a   1.000
_cell.length_b   1.000
_cell.length_c   1.000
_cell.angle_alpha   90.00
_cell.angle_beta   90.00
_cell.angle_gamma   90.00
#
_symmetry.space_group_name_H-M   'P 1'
#
loop_
_entity.id
_entity.type
_entity.pdbx_description
1 polymer ?
#
loop_
_entity_poly.entity_id
_entity_poly.type
_entity_poly.pdbx_seq_one_letter_code
_entity_poly.pdbx_strand_id
1 'polypeptide(L)'
;MADGLPQLDPVIGPPIQFVFKSLKAGCYLVNYKPLNNPLKAFDGTIRVEGHTNGKTASGDLYNRPVRIIPRPFPQPPIIGLGSAPNPAQGIPILPRNQYTYYIRITSILEFATALNSFNLGYELYKYTAPNTWVKEGSFTAKMVWMTAPPGYPSPKNYLEGDVKNTAGNVVGRLKMGWISNYLRKAIVEIDTVSGSEAPLNNAAGVDWTTVFNEVGWDVHTYCSSTNVAQASGNSWSDAEMHTAMLAKRDAANLDKEWRYHILSVKNLDSTPRGIMYDNGGTDSNNIPREGIGIASHWTIPNTAEWGLVAGQRSGASAKTFFRTAVHEIGHAMGLLHNTVNNGFMNTTDVIAASATPPANPFPNNVIFSYADDDKRRLRHYPDIHVRPGGTAFGAASMSNPLISPLDESFNLDGLQFTVTPLLETIPLGAPVRVHIELKNGMDQDLLLPSNLTLKGGNIKGTVVGSNGQVRTFSPIIICMDDEQLEILKVGKSIQSDLTLLRGKEGALFPNAGMYTIQVILHWDVDGFPVEIKSSATVMVTPVVDEAHAIAAMKTLSTPDLLLTLAFGGDHLKDGVEALHVALKNKTLRPHFSYSESKRIAKPYFKRKADLKKAAEMITTDTVMSKTEVSKAKILFKDLEAPAKKSVNSILDAK
;
A
#
# COMPACT_ATOMS: atom_id res chain seq x y z
N MET A 1 45.82 10.65 84.13
CA MET A 1 44.43 11.00 83.75
C MET A 1 44.41 11.09 82.24
N ALA A 2 43.90 10.05 81.60
CA ALA A 2 43.73 9.95 80.15
C ALA A 2 42.32 9.38 79.95
N ASP A 3 41.40 10.24 79.54
CA ASP A 3 39.99 9.90 79.35
C ASP A 3 39.79 9.12 78.05
N GLY A 4 39.09 7.99 78.16
CA GLY A 4 38.69 7.15 77.05
C GLY A 4 37.46 7.71 76.36
N LEU A 5 37.55 7.86 75.03
CA LEU A 5 36.39 7.98 74.15
C LEU A 5 36.05 6.58 73.60
N PRO A 6 34.77 6.16 73.56
CA PRO A 6 34.39 4.90 72.97
C PRO A 6 34.48 4.99 71.44
N GLN A 7 35.18 4.02 70.86
CA GLN A 7 35.29 3.80 69.42
C GLN A 7 33.94 3.30 68.90
N LEU A 8 33.26 4.10 68.08
CA LEU A 8 32.05 3.68 67.36
C LEU A 8 32.49 2.87 66.13
N ASP A 9 32.21 1.57 66.14
CA ASP A 9 32.31 0.75 64.93
C ASP A 9 31.31 1.25 63.87
N PRO A 10 31.73 1.41 62.60
CA PRO A 10 30.80 1.75 61.54
C PRO A 10 29.87 0.57 61.30
N VAL A 11 28.58 0.76 61.57
CA VAL A 11 27.51 -0.16 61.15
C VAL A 11 27.48 -0.15 59.62
N ILE A 12 28.15 -1.11 58.99
CA ILE A 12 28.00 -1.40 57.57
C ILE A 12 26.62 -2.04 57.40
N GLY A 13 25.62 -1.22 57.10
CA GLY A 13 24.32 -1.72 56.64
C GLY A 13 24.50 -2.57 55.36
N PRO A 14 23.59 -3.54 55.10
CA PRO A 14 23.68 -4.36 53.89
C PRO A 14 23.68 -3.48 52.64
N PRO A 15 24.41 -3.85 51.57
CA PRO A 15 24.47 -3.05 50.36
C PRO A 15 23.05 -2.84 49.81
N ILE A 16 22.67 -1.57 49.64
CA ILE A 16 21.43 -1.18 48.98
C ILE A 16 21.53 -1.65 47.52
N GLN A 17 20.93 -2.80 47.21
CA GLN A 17 20.81 -3.26 45.82
C GLN A 17 19.73 -2.44 45.12
N PHE A 18 20.17 -1.45 44.32
CA PHE A 18 19.27 -0.74 43.41
C PHE A 18 18.82 -1.70 42.29
N VAL A 19 17.58 -2.17 42.35
CA VAL A 19 16.97 -2.93 41.25
C VAL A 19 16.44 -1.94 40.23
N PHE A 20 17.21 -1.71 39.17
CA PHE A 20 16.78 -0.89 38.06
C PHE A 20 15.80 -1.65 37.16
N LYS A 21 14.71 -0.97 36.75
CA LYS A 21 13.74 -1.46 35.78
C LYS A 21 13.91 -0.75 34.44
N SER A 22 13.75 -1.49 33.36
CA SER A 22 13.71 -0.95 32.00
C SER A 22 12.50 -1.50 31.27
N LEU A 23 11.97 -0.73 30.32
CA LEU A 23 10.93 -1.22 29.42
C LEU A 23 11.57 -2.16 28.39
N LYS A 24 11.20 -3.44 28.41
CA LYS A 24 11.71 -4.45 27.46
C LYS A 24 11.27 -4.10 26.03
N ALA A 25 12.18 -4.18 25.05
CA ALA A 25 11.84 -4.01 23.64
C ALA A 25 11.00 -5.20 23.11
N GLY A 26 10.24 -4.97 22.04
CA GLY A 26 9.34 -5.95 21.43
C GLY A 26 7.89 -5.50 21.43
N CYS A 27 6.97 -6.46 21.30
CA CYS A 27 5.53 -6.20 21.24
C CYS A 27 4.86 -6.40 22.60
N TYR A 28 4.00 -5.45 22.96
CA TYR A 28 3.11 -5.51 24.13
C TYR A 28 1.68 -5.65 23.65
N LEU A 29 0.93 -6.60 24.22
CA LEU A 29 -0.51 -6.63 24.14
C LEU A 29 -1.07 -5.52 25.04
N VAL A 30 -1.91 -4.66 24.47
CA VAL A 30 -2.43 -3.48 25.13
C VAL A 30 -3.95 -3.56 25.24
N ASN A 31 -4.47 -3.15 26.38
CA ASN A 31 -5.88 -2.91 26.59
C ASN A 31 -6.09 -1.50 27.13
N TYR A 32 -6.90 -0.70 26.43
CA TYR A 32 -7.36 0.61 26.90
C TYR A 32 -8.86 0.54 27.21
N LYS A 33 -9.23 0.86 28.45
CA LYS A 33 -10.62 0.92 28.90
C LYS A 33 -10.98 2.35 29.33
N PRO A 34 -11.82 3.05 28.55
CA PRO A 34 -12.35 4.35 28.96
C PRO A 34 -13.10 4.27 30.29
N LEU A 35 -13.03 5.34 31.08
CA LEU A 35 -13.81 5.45 32.32
C LEU A 35 -15.31 5.59 31.98
N ASN A 36 -16.18 5.11 32.86
CA ASN A 36 -17.65 5.23 32.76
C ASN A 36 -18.30 4.59 31.52
N ASN A 37 -17.61 3.70 30.80
CA ASN A 37 -18.19 2.96 29.68
C ASN A 37 -17.83 1.46 29.76
N PRO A 38 -18.63 0.65 30.49
CA PRO A 38 -18.30 -0.76 30.74
C PRO A 38 -18.35 -1.65 29.49
N LEU A 39 -19.07 -1.21 28.45
CA LEU A 39 -19.22 -1.91 27.17
C LEU A 39 -18.27 -1.38 26.09
N LYS A 40 -17.27 -0.58 26.47
CA LYS A 40 -16.26 -0.06 25.55
C LYS A 40 -14.86 -0.40 26.05
N ALA A 41 -14.10 -1.08 25.21
CA ALA A 41 -12.70 -1.37 25.44
C ALA A 41 -12.00 -1.47 24.09
N PHE A 42 -10.71 -1.19 24.09
CA PHE A 42 -9.87 -1.30 22.92
C PHE A 42 -8.72 -2.24 23.20
N ASP A 43 -8.43 -3.12 22.25
CA ASP A 43 -7.28 -4.03 22.29
C ASP A 43 -6.37 -3.79 21.11
N GLY A 44 -5.10 -4.05 21.29
CA GLY A 44 -4.15 -4.07 20.20
C GLY A 44 -2.74 -4.18 20.72
N THR A 45 -1.81 -3.47 20.11
CA THR A 45 -0.39 -3.62 20.45
C THR A 45 0.31 -2.30 20.57
N ILE A 46 1.29 -2.21 21.47
CA ILE A 46 2.35 -1.20 21.42
C ILE A 46 3.66 -1.91 21.08
N ARG A 47 4.34 -1.40 20.07
CA ARG A 47 5.64 -1.84 19.57
C ARG A 47 6.70 -0.94 20.17
N VAL A 48 7.66 -1.52 20.88
CA VAL A 48 8.76 -0.81 21.53
C VAL A 48 10.06 -1.21 20.84
N GLU A 49 10.64 -0.29 20.08
CA GLU A 49 11.98 -0.41 19.52
C GLU A 49 13.00 0.05 20.57
N GLY A 50 14.08 -0.72 20.75
CA GLY A 50 15.24 -0.30 21.52
C GLY A 50 16.42 -0.02 20.58
N HIS A 51 17.06 1.11 20.75
CA HIS A 51 18.23 1.53 19.97
C HIS A 51 19.25 2.25 20.88
N THR A 52 20.43 2.58 20.36
CA THR A 52 21.52 3.23 21.12
C THR A 52 21.08 4.55 21.75
N ASN A 53 20.22 5.31 21.06
CA ASN A 53 19.71 6.59 21.53
C ASN A 53 18.51 6.48 22.50
N GLY A 54 18.11 5.28 22.94
CA GLY A 54 16.96 5.08 23.83
C GLY A 54 15.88 4.15 23.28
N LYS A 55 14.61 4.59 23.31
CA LYS A 55 13.47 3.81 22.81
C LYS A 55 12.52 4.65 21.99
N THR A 56 12.01 4.06 20.92
CA THR A 56 10.90 4.58 20.13
C THR A 56 9.73 3.62 20.24
N ALA A 57 8.50 4.14 20.27
CA ALA A 57 7.33 3.29 20.35
C ALA A 57 6.13 3.86 19.59
N SER A 58 5.29 2.97 19.09
CA SER A 58 3.97 3.31 18.56
C SER A 58 3.03 2.14 18.75
N GLY A 59 1.73 2.35 18.56
CA GLY A 59 0.77 1.28 18.76
C GLY A 59 -0.51 1.46 17.97
N ASP A 60 -1.38 0.46 18.08
CA ASP A 60 -2.64 0.37 17.36
C ASP A 60 -3.70 -0.20 18.30
N LEU A 61 -4.92 0.31 18.18
CA LEU A 61 -6.07 -0.09 18.98
C LEU A 61 -7.27 -0.39 18.09
N TYR A 62 -7.90 -1.51 18.41
CA TYR A 62 -9.09 -2.04 17.76
C TYR A 62 -10.23 -2.08 18.79
N ASN A 63 -11.42 -1.67 18.39
CA ASN A 63 -12.59 -1.71 19.23
C ASN A 63 -12.99 -3.16 19.53
N ARG A 64 -13.02 -3.51 20.81
CA ARG A 64 -13.48 -4.83 21.24
C ARG A 64 -15.00 -4.92 20.98
N PRO A 65 -15.46 -5.94 20.23
CA PRO A 65 -16.88 -6.05 19.88
C PRO A 65 -17.73 -6.36 21.12
N VAL A 66 -18.96 -5.84 21.14
CA VAL A 66 -19.98 -6.23 22.12
C VAL A 66 -20.67 -7.50 21.63
N ARG A 67 -20.91 -8.46 22.52
CA ARG A 67 -21.63 -9.70 22.24
C ARG A 67 -22.93 -9.75 23.04
N ILE A 68 -23.97 -10.24 22.37
CA ILE A 68 -25.27 -10.53 22.97
C ILE A 68 -25.36 -12.05 23.13
N ILE A 69 -25.48 -12.52 24.37
CA ILE A 69 -25.65 -13.94 24.69
C ILE A 69 -27.15 -14.16 24.93
N PRO A 70 -27.86 -14.86 24.02
CA PRO A 70 -29.27 -15.15 24.18
C PRO A 70 -29.48 -16.06 25.40
N ARG A 71 -30.55 -15.82 26.16
CA ARG A 71 -30.98 -16.65 27.28
C ARG A 71 -32.41 -17.16 27.06
N PRO A 72 -32.79 -18.31 27.65
CA PRO A 72 -34.16 -18.82 27.54
C PRO A 72 -35.14 -17.82 28.16
N PHE A 73 -36.26 -17.57 27.47
CA PHE A 73 -37.34 -16.76 28.00
C PHE A 73 -37.82 -17.33 29.36
N PRO A 74 -38.08 -16.49 30.39
CA PRO A 74 -38.22 -15.03 30.38
C PRO A 74 -36.93 -14.25 30.66
N GLN A 75 -35.75 -14.88 30.65
CA GLN A 75 -34.51 -14.18 31.00
C GLN A 75 -34.03 -13.26 29.87
N PRO A 76 -33.71 -11.98 30.15
CA PRO A 76 -33.14 -11.09 29.16
C PRO A 76 -31.74 -11.57 28.73
N PRO A 77 -31.33 -11.27 27.48
CA PRO A 77 -29.99 -11.61 27.00
C PRO A 77 -28.91 -10.86 27.79
N ILE A 78 -27.75 -11.48 27.95
CA ILE A 78 -26.58 -10.80 28.54
C ILE A 78 -25.89 -10.01 27.43
N ILE A 79 -25.58 -8.75 27.71
CA ILE A 79 -24.75 -7.92 26.84
C ILE A 79 -23.41 -7.71 27.53
N GLY A 80 -22.32 -8.03 26.83
CA GLY A 80 -20.97 -7.92 27.38
C GLY A 80 -19.92 -7.71 26.31
N LEU A 81 -18.73 -7.30 26.72
CA LEU A 81 -17.58 -7.26 25.83
C LEU A 81 -17.21 -8.68 25.37
N GLY A 82 -16.80 -8.81 24.11
CA GLY A 82 -16.21 -10.03 23.58
C GLY A 82 -14.92 -10.42 24.30
N SER A 83 -14.39 -11.59 23.95
CA SER A 83 -13.14 -12.08 24.53
C SER A 83 -11.96 -11.17 24.15
N ALA A 84 -11.09 -10.90 25.13
CA ALA A 84 -9.80 -10.27 24.89
C ALA A 84 -8.88 -11.21 24.09
N PRO A 85 -7.88 -10.69 23.37
CA PRO A 85 -6.83 -11.52 22.79
C PRO A 85 -6.07 -12.31 23.85
N ASN A 86 -5.69 -13.55 23.54
CA ASN A 86 -4.94 -14.39 24.45
C ASN A 86 -3.43 -14.07 24.34
N PRO A 87 -2.77 -13.56 25.40
CA PRO A 87 -1.35 -13.24 25.35
C PRO A 87 -0.43 -14.44 25.08
N ALA A 88 -0.89 -15.67 25.36
CA ALA A 88 -0.12 -16.89 25.08
C ALA A 88 -0.04 -17.22 23.58
N GLN A 89 -0.89 -16.60 22.74
CA GLN A 89 -0.88 -16.77 21.29
C GLN A 89 0.05 -15.77 20.56
N GLY A 90 0.83 -15.00 21.31
CA GLY A 90 1.76 -14.01 20.77
C GLY A 90 1.04 -12.79 20.19
N ILE A 91 1.60 -12.22 19.12
CA ILE A 91 1.10 -10.99 18.49
C ILE A 91 -0.31 -11.24 17.93
N PRO A 92 -1.35 -10.53 18.38
CA PRO A 92 -2.70 -10.73 17.88
C PRO A 92 -2.86 -10.12 16.48
N ILE A 93 -3.65 -10.78 15.63
CA ILE A 93 -4.18 -10.19 14.40
C ILE A 93 -5.65 -9.90 14.65
N LEU A 94 -6.03 -8.61 14.53
CA LEU A 94 -7.37 -8.14 14.82
C LEU A 94 -8.09 -7.72 13.53
N PRO A 95 -9.43 -7.85 13.47
CA PRO A 95 -10.20 -7.52 12.27
C PRO A 95 -10.09 -6.05 11.87
N ARG A 96 -9.95 -5.79 10.56
CA ARG A 96 -9.80 -4.43 10.00
C ARG A 96 -10.98 -3.51 10.33
N ASN A 97 -12.19 -4.05 10.32
CA ASN A 97 -13.41 -3.28 10.66
C ASN A 97 -13.49 -2.85 12.14
N GLN A 98 -12.60 -3.35 13.00
CA GLN A 98 -12.48 -2.93 14.39
C GLN A 98 -11.37 -1.89 14.59
N TYR A 99 -10.49 -1.67 13.61
CA TYR A 99 -9.39 -0.72 13.73
C TYR A 99 -9.92 0.69 14.05
N THR A 100 -9.42 1.29 15.14
CA THR A 100 -9.95 2.58 15.63
C THR A 100 -8.89 3.64 15.85
N TYR A 101 -7.77 3.32 16.50
CA TYR A 101 -6.75 4.32 16.82
C TYR A 101 -5.36 3.88 16.45
N TYR A 102 -4.59 4.83 15.95
CA TYR A 102 -3.14 4.80 16.04
C TYR A 102 -2.70 5.52 17.33
N ILE A 103 -1.74 4.93 18.04
CA ILE A 103 -1.11 5.49 19.23
C ILE A 103 0.28 6.02 18.84
N ARG A 104 0.44 7.33 18.87
CA ARG A 104 1.76 7.96 18.72
C ARG A 104 2.35 8.22 20.11
N ILE A 105 3.47 7.59 20.44
CA ILE A 105 4.13 7.80 21.74
C ILE A 105 4.94 9.10 21.67
N THR A 106 4.75 9.97 22.65
CA THR A 106 5.45 11.27 22.76
C THR A 106 6.40 11.33 23.95
N SER A 107 6.27 10.40 24.91
CA SER A 107 7.20 10.25 26.02
C SER A 107 7.19 8.82 26.55
N ILE A 108 8.36 8.24 26.79
CA ILE A 108 8.53 6.86 27.25
C ILE A 108 9.76 6.75 28.17
N LEU A 109 9.89 5.65 28.91
CA LEU A 109 11.14 5.32 29.59
C LEU A 109 12.18 4.82 28.57
N GLU A 110 13.10 5.70 28.19
CA GLU A 110 14.14 5.42 27.20
C GLU A 110 15.21 4.44 27.70
N PHE A 111 15.62 4.58 28.96
CA PHE A 111 16.70 3.77 29.55
C PHE A 111 16.17 2.91 30.70
N ALA A 112 16.49 3.27 31.94
CA ALA A 112 16.09 2.55 33.14
C ALA A 112 15.69 3.52 34.26
N THR A 113 14.97 3.01 35.24
CA THR A 113 14.51 3.75 36.42
C THR A 113 14.68 2.90 37.67
N ALA A 114 15.02 3.53 38.79
CA ALA A 114 14.98 2.88 40.11
C ALA A 114 13.54 2.80 40.68
N LEU A 115 12.59 3.53 40.06
CA LEU A 115 11.19 3.52 40.48
C LEU A 115 10.45 2.29 39.92
N ASN A 116 9.37 1.89 40.60
CA ASN A 116 8.45 0.88 40.07
C ASN A 116 7.45 1.45 39.04
N SER A 117 7.72 2.63 38.47
CA SER A 117 6.82 3.27 37.51
C SER A 117 7.52 4.27 36.59
N PHE A 118 6.89 4.61 35.47
CA PHE A 118 7.26 5.73 34.60
C PHE A 118 6.01 6.39 33.99
N ASN A 119 6.15 7.58 33.41
CA ASN A 119 5.07 8.24 32.67
C ASN A 119 5.17 7.89 31.17
N LEU A 120 4.09 7.33 30.62
CA LEU A 120 3.92 7.13 29.19
C LEU A 120 3.06 8.28 28.64
N GLY A 121 3.65 9.17 27.85
CA GLY A 121 2.94 10.21 27.12
C GLY A 121 2.59 9.73 25.71
N TYR A 122 1.37 9.97 25.25
CA TYR A 122 0.94 9.57 23.91
C TYR A 122 -0.21 10.42 23.36
N GLU A 123 -0.38 10.36 22.05
CA GLU A 123 -1.50 10.94 21.32
C GLU A 123 -2.33 9.83 20.70
N LEU A 124 -3.66 9.98 20.72
CA LEU A 124 -4.57 9.08 20.00
C LEU A 124 -5.04 9.74 18.72
N TYR A 125 -4.77 9.08 17.60
CA TYR A 125 -5.26 9.46 16.28
C TYR A 125 -6.35 8.48 15.87
N LYS A 126 -7.60 8.97 15.83
CA LYS A 126 -8.75 8.19 15.37
C LYS A 126 -8.67 8.03 13.87
N TYR A 127 -8.78 6.79 13.43
CA TYR A 127 -8.93 6.45 12.03
C TYR A 127 -10.41 6.44 11.63
N THR A 128 -10.69 7.09 10.51
CA THR A 128 -11.94 6.92 9.78
C THR A 128 -11.56 6.42 8.40
N ALA A 129 -12.12 5.26 8.03
CA ALA A 129 -11.94 4.71 6.71
C ALA A 129 -12.38 5.76 5.68
N PRO A 130 -11.61 5.95 4.60
CA PRO A 130 -10.59 5.02 4.13
C PRO A 130 -9.14 5.37 4.47
N ASN A 131 -8.87 6.62 4.87
CA ASN A 131 -7.53 7.07 5.28
C ASN A 131 -7.57 8.45 5.96
N THR A 132 -8.60 8.72 6.74
CA THR A 132 -8.76 10.00 7.44
C THR A 132 -8.36 9.82 8.89
N TRP A 133 -7.59 10.78 9.41
CA TRP A 133 -7.07 10.75 10.77
C TRP A 133 -7.45 12.02 11.50
N VAL A 134 -7.92 11.87 12.73
CA VAL A 134 -8.25 12.98 13.62
C VAL A 134 -7.55 12.75 14.96
N LYS A 135 -6.73 13.70 15.39
CA LYS A 135 -6.15 13.68 16.73
C LYS A 135 -7.28 13.88 17.75
N GLU A 136 -7.63 12.86 18.52
CA GLU A 136 -8.64 12.96 19.59
C GLU A 136 -8.08 13.62 20.85
N GLY A 137 -6.79 13.50 21.10
CA GLY A 137 -6.16 14.18 22.23
C GLY A 137 -4.76 13.68 22.57
N SER A 138 -4.18 14.34 23.58
CA SER A 138 -2.91 13.97 24.20
C SER A 138 -3.17 13.48 25.62
N PHE A 139 -2.50 12.40 26.00
CA PHE A 139 -2.74 11.67 27.24
C PHE A 139 -1.43 11.28 27.91
N THR A 140 -1.49 11.11 29.24
CA THR A 140 -0.39 10.57 30.03
C THR A 140 -0.90 9.46 30.92
N ALA A 141 -0.20 8.32 30.93
CA ALA A 141 -0.46 7.23 31.85
C ALA A 141 0.76 6.99 32.75
N LYS A 142 0.57 7.00 34.07
CA LYS A 142 1.63 6.59 35.01
C LYS A 142 1.65 5.07 35.07
N MET A 143 2.52 4.45 34.28
CA MET A 143 2.62 3.01 34.13
C MET A 143 3.41 2.41 35.29
N VAL A 144 2.79 1.48 36.03
CA VAL A 144 3.37 0.81 37.21
C VAL A 144 3.57 -0.66 36.88
N TRP A 145 4.77 -1.20 37.11
CA TRP A 145 5.01 -2.63 36.93
C TRP A 145 4.25 -3.44 37.98
N MET A 146 3.56 -4.47 37.53
CA MET A 146 2.71 -5.35 38.33
C MET A 146 2.94 -6.81 37.94
N THR A 147 2.46 -7.74 38.77
CA THR A 147 2.37 -9.16 38.41
C THR A 147 1.40 -9.33 37.25
N ALA A 148 1.85 -9.93 36.15
CA ALA A 148 0.99 -10.21 35.01
C ALA A 148 -0.12 -11.22 35.35
N PRO A 149 -1.30 -11.09 34.74
CA PRO A 149 -2.28 -12.17 34.71
C PRO A 149 -1.69 -13.46 34.09
N PRO A 150 -2.26 -14.64 34.38
CA PRO A 150 -1.85 -15.89 33.73
C PRO A 150 -1.89 -15.79 32.20
N GLY A 151 -0.91 -16.42 31.54
CA GLY A 151 -0.81 -16.50 30.07
C GLY A 151 0.17 -15.53 29.42
N TYR A 152 0.67 -14.51 30.11
CA TYR A 152 1.74 -13.65 29.56
C TYR A 152 3.10 -14.37 29.59
N PRO A 153 3.85 -14.38 28.47
CA PRO A 153 5.14 -15.09 28.38
C PRO A 153 6.25 -14.41 29.20
N SER A 154 6.08 -13.13 29.56
CA SER A 154 7.01 -12.43 30.44
C SER A 154 6.26 -11.77 31.62
N PRO A 155 6.00 -12.52 32.72
CA PRO A 155 5.17 -12.04 33.83
C PRO A 155 5.70 -10.78 34.56
N LYS A 156 7.01 -10.50 34.44
CA LYS A 156 7.67 -9.32 35.03
C LYS A 156 7.56 -8.06 34.18
N ASN A 157 7.12 -8.16 32.93
CA ASN A 157 6.99 -7.04 31.98
C ASN A 157 5.51 -6.76 31.69
N TYR A 158 4.75 -6.54 32.76
CA TYR A 158 3.35 -6.17 32.71
C TYR A 158 3.14 -4.88 33.52
N LEU A 159 2.43 -3.93 32.95
CA LEU A 159 2.22 -2.62 33.53
C LEU A 159 0.76 -2.18 33.41
N GLU A 160 0.30 -1.44 34.41
CA GLU A 160 -0.99 -0.75 34.37
C GLU A 160 -0.85 0.70 34.82
N GLY A 161 -1.70 1.58 34.29
CA GLY A 161 -1.72 2.98 34.68
C GLY A 161 -3.06 3.65 34.37
N ASP A 162 -3.47 4.58 35.23
CA ASP A 162 -4.61 5.44 34.96
C ASP A 162 -4.21 6.49 33.92
N VAL A 163 -5.06 6.63 32.90
CA VAL A 163 -4.85 7.55 31.79
C VAL A 163 -5.45 8.90 32.15
N LYS A 164 -4.63 9.96 32.07
CA LYS A 164 -5.05 11.33 32.29
C LYS A 164 -5.04 12.12 30.98
N ASN A 165 -6.03 13.00 30.80
CA ASN A 165 -6.01 14.00 29.74
C ASN A 165 -5.16 15.22 30.13
N THR A 166 -5.06 16.21 29.23
CA THR A 166 -4.29 17.45 29.46
C THR A 166 -4.80 18.30 30.63
N ALA A 167 -6.08 18.17 31.00
CA ALA A 167 -6.65 18.81 32.19
C ALA A 167 -6.33 18.06 33.50
N GLY A 168 -5.61 16.93 33.45
CA GLY A 168 -5.24 16.11 34.60
C GLY A 168 -6.33 15.13 35.07
N ASN A 169 -7.49 15.11 34.42
CA ASN A 169 -8.61 14.23 34.75
C ASN A 169 -8.32 12.79 34.30
N VAL A 170 -8.64 11.82 35.15
CA VAL A 170 -8.56 10.39 34.78
C VAL A 170 -9.71 10.06 33.82
N VAL A 171 -9.36 9.60 32.62
CA VAL A 171 -10.30 9.30 31.52
C VAL A 171 -10.37 7.82 31.17
N GLY A 172 -9.53 6.98 31.79
CA GLY A 172 -9.54 5.54 31.58
C GLY A 172 -8.36 4.85 32.22
N ARG A 173 -8.17 3.57 31.88
CA ARG A 173 -7.04 2.76 32.34
C ARG A 173 -6.37 2.07 31.16
N LEU A 174 -5.04 2.11 31.15
CA LEU A 174 -4.20 1.45 30.16
C LEU A 174 -3.49 0.27 30.82
N LYS A 175 -3.49 -0.88 30.15
CA LYS A 175 -2.75 -2.08 30.53
C LYS A 175 -1.86 -2.48 29.37
N MET A 176 -0.63 -2.88 29.66
CA MET A 176 0.28 -3.42 28.64
C MET A 176 1.09 -4.58 29.21
N GLY A 177 1.17 -5.68 28.47
CA GLY A 177 1.99 -6.82 28.84
C GLY A 177 2.79 -7.36 27.67
N TRP A 178 4.07 -7.62 27.91
CA TRP A 178 4.98 -8.08 26.87
C TRP A 178 4.63 -9.48 26.38
N ILE A 179 4.61 -9.67 25.04
CA ILE A 179 4.17 -10.90 24.39
C ILE A 179 5.13 -11.45 23.32
N SER A 180 6.03 -10.64 22.76
CA SER A 180 6.97 -11.10 21.72
C SER A 180 8.21 -10.22 21.62
N ASN A 181 9.34 -10.79 21.19
CA ASN A 181 10.53 -10.01 20.80
C ASN A 181 10.31 -9.29 19.47
N TYR A 182 9.43 -9.83 18.61
CA TYR A 182 9.02 -9.20 17.36
C TYR A 182 7.95 -8.14 17.61
N LEU A 183 7.90 -7.13 16.74
CA LEU A 183 6.95 -6.03 16.75
C LEU A 183 5.65 -6.40 16.04
N ARG A 184 5.75 -7.16 14.95
CA ARG A 184 4.65 -7.55 14.06
C ARG A 184 4.85 -8.99 13.59
N LYS A 185 3.81 -9.61 13.02
CA LYS A 185 3.92 -10.92 12.37
C LYS A 185 3.16 -10.96 11.05
N ALA A 186 3.66 -11.70 10.08
CA ALA A 186 3.03 -11.89 8.78
C ALA A 186 3.40 -13.24 8.15
N ILE A 187 2.71 -13.57 7.07
CA ILE A 187 2.94 -14.74 6.22
C ILE A 187 3.24 -14.24 4.81
N VAL A 188 4.26 -14.79 4.17
CA VAL A 188 4.51 -14.64 2.74
C VAL A 188 4.30 -16.01 2.09
N GLU A 189 3.21 -16.14 1.33
CA GLU A 189 2.89 -17.33 0.56
C GLU A 189 3.38 -17.17 -0.87
N ILE A 190 4.12 -18.15 -1.38
CA ILE A 190 4.72 -18.10 -2.71
C ILE A 190 4.11 -19.19 -3.59
N ASP A 191 3.58 -18.78 -4.73
CA ASP A 191 3.18 -19.66 -5.82
C ASP A 191 4.04 -19.44 -7.05
N THR A 192 4.29 -20.51 -7.81
CA THR A 192 5.00 -20.41 -9.08
C THR A 192 4.24 -21.11 -10.20
N VAL A 193 4.39 -20.57 -11.41
CA VAL A 193 4.04 -21.29 -12.64
C VAL A 193 5.14 -22.29 -12.98
N SER A 194 4.78 -23.36 -13.69
CA SER A 194 5.76 -24.37 -14.11
C SER A 194 6.94 -23.74 -14.88
N GLY A 195 8.16 -23.99 -14.40
CA GLY A 195 9.40 -23.47 -14.97
C GLY A 195 9.84 -22.09 -14.46
N SER A 196 9.15 -21.54 -13.46
CA SER A 196 9.53 -20.31 -12.75
C SER A 196 10.04 -20.63 -11.34
N GLU A 197 11.05 -19.87 -10.90
CA GLU A 197 11.67 -20.04 -9.58
C GLU A 197 10.79 -19.46 -8.46
N ALA A 198 10.93 -20.05 -7.27
CA ALA A 198 10.46 -19.45 -6.03
C ALA A 198 11.57 -18.56 -5.44
N PRO A 199 11.30 -17.28 -5.13
CA PRO A 199 12.29 -16.37 -4.56
C PRO A 199 12.48 -16.65 -3.06
N LEU A 200 13.16 -17.74 -2.70
CA LEU A 200 13.28 -18.16 -1.29
C LEU A 200 14.43 -17.47 -0.54
N ASN A 201 15.53 -17.16 -1.24
CA ASN A 201 16.74 -16.54 -0.69
C ASN A 201 17.64 -15.99 -1.80
N ASN A 202 18.70 -15.28 -1.43
CA ASN A 202 19.68 -14.71 -2.37
C ASN A 202 20.88 -15.63 -2.70
N ALA A 203 20.85 -16.90 -2.28
CA ALA A 203 21.96 -17.87 -2.34
C ALA A 203 23.28 -17.42 -1.66
N ALA A 204 23.23 -16.41 -0.80
CA ALA A 204 24.38 -15.83 -0.08
C ALA A 204 24.06 -15.55 1.40
N GLY A 205 23.19 -16.36 2.01
CA GLY A 205 22.89 -16.30 3.44
C GLY A 205 21.81 -15.29 3.85
N VAL A 206 21.18 -14.59 2.90
CA VAL A 206 20.02 -13.73 3.17
C VAL A 206 18.75 -14.39 2.63
N ASP A 207 17.77 -14.56 3.51
CA ASP A 207 16.44 -15.04 3.22
C ASP A 207 15.38 -14.08 3.81
N TRP A 208 14.10 -14.43 3.66
CA TRP A 208 12.99 -13.64 4.17
C TRP A 208 13.06 -13.40 5.68
N THR A 209 13.51 -14.40 6.45
CA THR A 209 13.63 -14.30 7.90
C THR A 209 14.75 -13.32 8.27
N THR A 210 15.91 -13.41 7.62
CA THR A 210 17.02 -12.46 7.82
C THR A 210 16.59 -11.02 7.51
N VAL A 211 15.89 -10.80 6.39
CA VAL A 211 15.37 -9.47 6.01
C VAL A 211 14.41 -8.92 7.05
N PHE A 212 13.41 -9.71 7.47
CA PHE A 212 12.37 -9.21 8.35
C PHE A 212 12.76 -9.16 9.83
N ASN A 213 13.76 -9.94 10.24
CA ASN A 213 14.39 -9.78 11.56
C ASN A 213 14.98 -8.37 11.74
N GLU A 214 15.51 -7.76 10.68
CA GLU A 214 16.08 -6.40 10.74
C GLU A 214 15.02 -5.35 11.08
N VAL A 215 13.78 -5.51 10.62
CA VAL A 215 12.66 -4.63 10.97
C VAL A 215 11.85 -5.14 12.17
N GLY A 216 12.28 -6.24 12.80
CA GLY A 216 11.62 -6.82 13.96
C GLY A 216 10.27 -7.46 13.64
N TRP A 217 10.08 -8.01 12.44
CA TRP A 217 8.86 -8.75 12.08
C TRP A 217 9.10 -10.27 12.13
N ASP A 218 8.13 -10.98 12.70
CA ASP A 218 8.04 -12.45 12.63
C ASP A 218 7.37 -12.84 11.31
N VAL A 219 8.16 -13.10 10.28
CA VAL A 219 7.64 -13.46 8.95
C VAL A 219 7.88 -14.92 8.66
N HIS A 220 6.79 -15.65 8.44
CA HIS A 220 6.82 -17.03 7.98
C HIS A 220 6.64 -17.08 6.46
N THR A 221 7.60 -17.67 5.75
CA THR A 221 7.55 -17.81 4.30
C THR A 221 7.53 -19.26 3.87
N TYR A 222 6.70 -19.60 2.88
CA TYR A 222 6.68 -20.93 2.28
C TYR A 222 6.21 -20.89 0.81
N CYS A 223 6.62 -21.89 0.04
CA CYS A 223 6.13 -22.09 -1.32
C CYS A 223 4.93 -23.06 -1.29
N SER A 224 3.74 -22.59 -1.63
CA SER A 224 2.49 -23.34 -1.54
C SER A 224 2.24 -24.22 -2.77
N SER A 225 2.53 -23.68 -3.96
CA SER A 225 2.31 -24.35 -5.24
C SER A 225 3.41 -24.00 -6.24
N THR A 226 3.74 -24.95 -7.11
CA THR A 226 4.69 -24.78 -8.22
C THR A 226 4.06 -25.08 -9.58
N ASN A 227 2.73 -25.21 -9.61
CA ASN A 227 1.97 -25.67 -10.77
C ASN A 227 0.75 -24.78 -11.08
N VAL A 228 0.85 -23.48 -10.81
CA VAL A 228 -0.19 -22.53 -11.23
C VAL A 228 -0.34 -22.57 -12.75
N ALA A 229 -1.60 -22.53 -13.21
CA ALA A 229 -1.94 -22.57 -14.63
C ALA A 229 -1.17 -21.49 -15.41
N GLN A 230 -0.66 -21.82 -16.60
CA GLN A 230 0.12 -20.86 -17.40
C GLN A 230 -0.78 -19.81 -18.08
N ALA A 231 -0.20 -18.66 -18.43
CA ALA A 231 -0.85 -17.65 -19.26
C ALA A 231 -1.18 -18.17 -20.66
N SER A 232 -2.02 -17.42 -21.38
CA SER A 232 -2.34 -17.69 -22.79
C SER A 232 -1.15 -17.56 -23.75
N GLY A 233 -0.07 -16.91 -23.33
CA GLY A 233 1.13 -16.70 -24.15
C GLY A 233 2.43 -16.76 -23.33
N ASN A 234 3.49 -16.17 -23.89
CA ASN A 234 4.82 -16.14 -23.26
C ASN A 234 4.92 -15.21 -22.03
N SER A 235 3.92 -14.33 -21.88
CA SER A 235 3.82 -13.32 -20.84
C SER A 235 2.40 -13.31 -20.27
N TRP A 236 2.29 -12.83 -19.03
CA TRP A 236 1.04 -12.69 -18.31
C TRP A 236 0.49 -11.29 -18.46
N SER A 237 -0.76 -11.21 -18.92
CA SER A 237 -1.51 -9.95 -18.89
C SER A 237 -1.94 -9.60 -17.46
N ASP A 238 -2.17 -8.31 -17.18
CA ASP A 238 -2.68 -7.88 -15.88
C ASP A 238 -4.01 -8.58 -15.52
N ALA A 239 -4.84 -8.89 -16.51
CA ALA A 239 -6.09 -9.63 -16.34
C ALA A 239 -5.87 -11.08 -15.90
N GLU A 240 -4.89 -11.78 -16.48
CA GLU A 240 -4.54 -13.15 -16.09
C GLU A 240 -3.92 -13.18 -14.69
N MET A 241 -3.07 -12.20 -14.35
CA MET A 241 -2.51 -12.05 -13.00
C MET A 241 -3.61 -11.82 -11.96
N HIS A 242 -4.52 -10.90 -12.23
CA HIS A 242 -5.67 -10.65 -11.37
C HIS A 242 -6.59 -11.88 -11.26
N THR A 243 -6.81 -12.62 -12.35
CA THR A 243 -7.60 -13.86 -12.31
C THR A 243 -6.95 -14.91 -11.40
N ALA A 244 -5.63 -15.09 -11.49
CA ALA A 244 -4.90 -16.04 -10.65
C ALA A 244 -4.93 -15.62 -9.16
N MET A 245 -4.83 -14.33 -8.88
CA MET A 245 -4.99 -13.78 -7.53
C MET A 245 -6.36 -14.11 -6.95
N LEU A 246 -7.44 -13.82 -7.69
CA LEU A 246 -8.81 -14.06 -7.21
C LEU A 246 -9.03 -15.53 -6.80
N ALA A 247 -8.46 -16.47 -7.56
CA ALA A 247 -8.57 -17.90 -7.24
C ALA A 247 -7.88 -18.31 -5.92
N LYS A 248 -6.90 -17.52 -5.45
CA LYS A 248 -6.12 -17.78 -4.23
C LYS A 248 -6.63 -17.01 -3.02
N ARG A 249 -7.06 -15.77 -3.27
CA ARG A 249 -7.61 -14.84 -2.28
C ARG A 249 -8.73 -15.42 -1.41
N ASP A 250 -9.64 -16.21 -1.98
CA ASP A 250 -10.75 -16.82 -1.24
C ASP A 250 -10.31 -17.82 -0.16
N ALA A 251 -9.05 -18.27 -0.17
CA ALA A 251 -8.50 -19.19 0.82
C ALA A 251 -8.01 -18.51 2.11
N ALA A 252 -7.75 -17.19 2.10
CA ALA A 252 -7.12 -16.48 3.21
C ALA A 252 -8.12 -15.61 4.00
N ASN A 253 -8.00 -15.61 5.34
CA ASN A 253 -8.77 -14.69 6.19
C ASN A 253 -7.85 -13.58 6.73
N LEU A 254 -7.77 -12.47 6.00
CA LEU A 254 -6.89 -11.35 6.33
C LEU A 254 -7.22 -10.65 7.66
N ASP A 255 -8.38 -10.95 8.26
CA ASP A 255 -8.77 -10.47 9.58
C ASP A 255 -8.31 -11.41 10.72
N LYS A 256 -7.66 -12.53 10.38
CA LYS A 256 -7.05 -13.50 11.31
C LYS A 256 -5.54 -13.68 11.11
N GLU A 257 -5.03 -13.38 9.92
CA GLU A 257 -3.62 -13.50 9.55
C GLU A 257 -3.24 -12.39 8.57
N TRP A 258 -2.04 -11.85 8.67
CA TRP A 258 -1.51 -10.94 7.65
C TRP A 258 -0.78 -11.78 6.63
N ARG A 259 -1.44 -12.13 5.53
CA ARG A 259 -0.88 -12.95 4.47
C ARG A 259 -0.69 -12.11 3.21
N TYR A 260 0.55 -12.06 2.71
CA TYR A 260 0.88 -11.54 1.39
C TYR A 260 1.15 -12.71 0.46
N HIS A 261 0.72 -12.57 -0.79
CA HIS A 261 0.88 -13.59 -1.81
C HIS A 261 1.86 -13.13 -2.89
N ILE A 262 2.75 -14.02 -3.29
CA ILE A 262 3.67 -13.82 -4.42
C ILE A 262 3.34 -14.83 -5.49
N LEU A 263 3.05 -14.37 -6.70
CA LEU A 263 2.96 -15.22 -7.88
C LEU A 263 4.18 -15.01 -8.77
N SER A 264 5.07 -15.99 -8.80
CA SER A 264 6.21 -16.03 -9.73
C SER A 264 5.77 -16.58 -11.08
N VAL A 265 5.86 -15.73 -12.09
CA VAL A 265 5.51 -16.03 -13.48
C VAL A 265 6.73 -15.96 -14.38
N LYS A 266 6.58 -16.38 -15.64
CA LYS A 266 7.64 -16.25 -16.64
C LYS A 266 7.87 -14.78 -16.96
N ASN A 267 6.97 -14.14 -17.69
CA ASN A 267 7.06 -12.72 -18.05
C ASN A 267 5.75 -12.01 -17.73
N LEU A 268 5.81 -10.70 -17.62
CA LEU A 268 4.67 -9.81 -17.42
C LEU A 268 4.55 -8.88 -18.64
N ASP A 269 3.33 -8.57 -19.07
CA ASP A 269 3.09 -7.68 -20.23
C ASP A 269 3.34 -6.20 -19.89
N SER A 270 3.16 -5.82 -18.63
CA SER A 270 3.03 -4.43 -18.19
C SER A 270 4.29 -3.87 -17.55
N THR A 271 5.25 -4.72 -17.22
CA THR A 271 6.50 -4.39 -16.53
C THR A 271 7.48 -5.54 -16.72
N PRO A 272 8.80 -5.28 -16.81
CA PRO A 272 9.79 -6.33 -16.89
C PRO A 272 9.92 -7.15 -15.60
N ARG A 273 9.60 -6.62 -14.42
CA ARG A 273 10.06 -7.21 -13.15
C ARG A 273 8.94 -7.59 -12.19
N GLY A 274 8.14 -6.63 -11.74
CA GLY A 274 7.11 -6.90 -10.75
C GLY A 274 5.95 -5.90 -10.75
N ILE A 275 4.82 -6.36 -10.21
CA ILE A 275 3.53 -5.67 -10.24
C ILE A 275 2.71 -5.99 -8.98
N MET A 276 1.99 -5.01 -8.43
CA MET A 276 0.81 -5.30 -7.59
C MET A 276 -0.37 -5.58 -8.51
N TYR A 277 -0.83 -6.82 -8.51
CA TYR A 277 -1.99 -7.23 -9.33
C TYR A 277 -3.30 -7.21 -8.55
N ASP A 278 -3.26 -6.81 -7.29
CA ASP A 278 -4.44 -6.69 -6.46
C ASP A 278 -4.92 -5.24 -6.49
N ASN A 279 -6.21 -5.08 -6.73
CA ASN A 279 -6.78 -3.98 -7.48
C ASN A 279 -6.96 -2.67 -6.69
N GLY A 280 -6.01 -2.35 -5.80
CA GLY A 280 -6.14 -1.25 -4.84
C GLY A 280 -7.41 -1.34 -3.99
N GLY A 281 -8.00 -2.53 -3.86
CA GLY A 281 -9.28 -2.76 -3.18
C GLY A 281 -10.49 -2.12 -3.85
N THR A 282 -10.51 -2.01 -5.19
CA THR A 282 -11.67 -1.52 -5.96
C THR A 282 -12.43 -2.64 -6.70
N ASP A 283 -12.05 -3.89 -6.46
CA ASP A 283 -12.70 -5.10 -6.96
C ASP A 283 -13.80 -5.56 -6.01
N SER A 284 -14.49 -6.63 -6.40
CA SER A 284 -15.73 -7.08 -5.76
C SER A 284 -15.63 -7.32 -4.25
N ASN A 285 -14.44 -7.57 -3.70
CA ASN A 285 -14.23 -7.75 -2.25
C ASN A 285 -13.60 -6.53 -1.53
N ASN A 286 -13.18 -5.50 -2.27
CA ASN A 286 -12.56 -4.27 -1.80
C ASN A 286 -11.31 -4.45 -0.90
N ILE A 287 -10.45 -5.43 -1.20
CA ILE A 287 -9.22 -5.71 -0.44
C ILE A 287 -7.98 -5.22 -1.20
N PRO A 288 -7.22 -4.24 -0.68
CA PRO A 288 -5.95 -3.78 -1.28
C PRO A 288 -4.70 -4.44 -0.67
N ARG A 289 -3.57 -4.32 -1.37
CA ARG A 289 -2.21 -4.74 -1.00
C ARG A 289 -2.03 -6.17 -0.46
N GLU A 290 -2.65 -7.17 -1.07
CA GLU A 290 -2.48 -8.58 -0.66
C GLU A 290 -1.56 -9.40 -1.55
N GLY A 291 -1.23 -8.94 -2.76
CA GLY A 291 -0.61 -9.80 -3.76
C GLY A 291 0.30 -9.08 -4.75
N ILE A 292 1.46 -9.69 -5.00
CA ILE A 292 2.44 -9.23 -5.99
C ILE A 292 2.77 -10.32 -7.01
N GLY A 293 3.06 -9.89 -8.23
CA GLY A 293 3.51 -10.73 -9.33
C GLY A 293 4.94 -10.40 -9.67
N ILE A 294 5.76 -11.42 -9.91
CA ILE A 294 7.17 -11.23 -10.30
C ILE A 294 7.54 -12.05 -11.53
N ALA A 295 8.33 -11.46 -12.42
CA ALA A 295 8.79 -12.09 -13.66
C ALA A 295 10.17 -12.72 -13.46
N SER A 296 10.18 -14.05 -13.46
CA SER A 296 11.41 -14.83 -13.38
C SER A 296 12.11 -14.98 -14.73
N HIS A 297 11.44 -14.73 -15.87
CA HIS A 297 11.96 -14.92 -17.22
C HIS A 297 12.35 -13.64 -17.95
N TRP A 298 12.27 -12.51 -17.27
CA TRP A 298 12.80 -11.26 -17.81
C TRP A 298 14.28 -11.40 -18.15
N THR A 299 14.63 -11.05 -19.39
CA THR A 299 16.01 -11.04 -19.86
C THR A 299 16.62 -9.69 -19.52
N ILE A 300 17.62 -9.71 -18.65
CA ILE A 300 18.36 -8.53 -18.24
C ILE A 300 19.10 -7.98 -19.47
N PRO A 301 19.03 -6.67 -19.77
CA PRO A 301 19.72 -6.11 -20.92
C PRO A 301 21.19 -6.48 -20.95
N ASN A 302 21.69 -6.83 -22.14
CA ASN A 302 23.08 -7.21 -22.32
C ASN A 302 23.96 -5.97 -22.54
N THR A 303 24.02 -5.11 -21.53
CA THR A 303 24.82 -3.88 -21.53
C THR A 303 25.69 -3.82 -20.27
N ALA A 304 26.74 -3.00 -20.29
CA ALA A 304 27.78 -3.00 -19.27
C ALA A 304 27.26 -2.63 -17.87
N GLU A 305 26.20 -1.83 -17.81
CA GLU A 305 25.54 -1.40 -16.56
C GLU A 305 25.00 -2.59 -15.75
N TRP A 306 24.60 -3.67 -16.42
CA TRP A 306 24.04 -4.87 -15.79
C TRP A 306 25.08 -5.85 -15.26
N GLY A 307 26.36 -5.52 -15.39
CA GLY A 307 27.46 -6.23 -14.74
C GLY A 307 27.44 -7.74 -14.95
N LEU A 308 27.49 -8.48 -13.85
CA LEU A 308 27.66 -9.93 -13.84
C LEU A 308 26.44 -10.73 -14.34
N VAL A 309 25.30 -10.06 -14.47
CA VAL A 309 24.03 -10.67 -14.87
C VAL A 309 23.52 -10.13 -16.21
N ALA A 310 24.33 -9.36 -16.92
CA ALA A 310 24.02 -8.87 -18.26
C ALA A 310 23.65 -10.03 -19.21
N GLY A 311 22.53 -9.89 -19.91
CA GLY A 311 22.02 -10.92 -20.82
C GLY A 311 21.44 -12.17 -20.15
N GLN A 312 21.49 -12.28 -18.82
CA GLN A 312 20.92 -13.40 -18.09
C GLN A 312 19.43 -13.20 -17.83
N ARG A 313 18.75 -14.32 -17.61
CA ARG A 313 17.39 -14.33 -17.11
C ARG A 313 17.37 -13.96 -15.63
N SER A 314 16.44 -13.12 -15.19
CA SER A 314 16.33 -12.65 -13.80
C SER A 314 16.34 -13.79 -12.78
N GLY A 315 15.53 -14.84 -13.00
CA GLY A 315 15.44 -16.02 -12.14
C GLY A 315 16.68 -16.93 -12.14
N ALA A 316 17.62 -16.73 -13.07
CA ALA A 316 18.91 -17.44 -13.04
C ALA A 316 19.88 -16.86 -11.98
N SER A 317 19.64 -15.63 -11.53
CA SER A 317 20.40 -15.00 -10.45
C SER A 317 19.51 -14.88 -9.20
N ALA A 318 19.79 -15.73 -8.21
CA ALA A 318 19.07 -15.73 -6.93
C ALA A 318 19.12 -14.36 -6.25
N LYS A 319 20.24 -13.64 -6.36
CA LYS A 319 20.42 -12.28 -5.78
C LYS A 319 19.41 -11.28 -6.34
N THR A 320 19.35 -11.16 -7.66
CA THR A 320 18.46 -10.21 -8.34
C THR A 320 17.01 -10.59 -8.14
N PHE A 321 16.69 -11.88 -8.30
CA PHE A 321 15.32 -12.36 -8.23
C PHE A 321 14.73 -12.27 -6.82
N PHE A 322 15.51 -12.64 -5.79
CA PHE A 322 15.11 -12.46 -4.40
C PHE A 322 14.95 -10.98 -4.02
N ARG A 323 15.87 -10.10 -4.44
CA ARG A 323 15.71 -8.65 -4.23
C ARG A 323 14.39 -8.15 -4.81
N THR A 324 14.08 -8.47 -6.06
CA THR A 324 12.82 -8.04 -6.69
C THR A 324 11.63 -8.52 -5.88
N ALA A 325 11.60 -9.77 -5.40
CA ALA A 325 10.50 -10.23 -4.56
C ALA A 325 10.34 -9.43 -3.24
N VAL A 326 11.46 -9.12 -2.56
CA VAL A 326 11.45 -8.33 -1.32
C VAL A 326 11.04 -6.88 -1.56
N HIS A 327 11.51 -6.28 -2.66
CA HIS A 327 11.14 -4.94 -3.12
C HIS A 327 9.62 -4.83 -3.33
N GLU A 328 9.05 -5.77 -4.09
CA GLU A 328 7.63 -5.82 -4.38
C GLU A 328 6.79 -6.06 -3.11
N ILE A 329 7.25 -6.90 -2.18
CA ILE A 329 6.62 -7.05 -0.86
C ILE A 329 6.70 -5.74 -0.05
N GLY A 330 7.79 -4.99 -0.16
CA GLY A 330 7.92 -3.67 0.47
C GLY A 330 6.78 -2.74 0.05
N HIS A 331 6.43 -2.72 -1.22
CA HIS A 331 5.27 -1.98 -1.71
C HIS A 331 3.93 -2.53 -1.23
N ALA A 332 3.76 -3.86 -1.20
CA ALA A 332 2.60 -4.47 -0.56
C ALA A 332 2.49 -4.09 0.92
N MET A 333 3.60 -3.82 1.59
CA MET A 333 3.66 -3.27 2.95
C MET A 333 3.53 -1.75 3.03
N GLY A 334 3.20 -1.08 1.93
CA GLY A 334 2.92 0.36 1.87
C GLY A 334 4.14 1.26 1.72
N LEU A 335 5.32 0.70 1.39
CA LEU A 335 6.52 1.49 1.09
C LEU A 335 6.48 2.02 -0.35
N LEU A 336 7.16 3.16 -0.56
CA LEU A 336 7.36 3.78 -1.86
C LEU A 336 8.83 3.68 -2.25
N HIS A 337 9.12 3.95 -3.52
CA HIS A 337 10.51 4.10 -3.97
C HIS A 337 11.22 5.20 -3.19
N ASN A 338 12.52 5.02 -2.99
CA ASN A 338 13.42 6.07 -2.52
C ASN A 338 14.79 5.96 -3.20
N THR A 339 15.58 7.02 -3.09
CA THR A 339 16.93 7.12 -3.70
C THR A 339 18.05 7.09 -2.67
N VAL A 340 17.74 6.78 -1.41
CA VAL A 340 18.67 6.94 -0.28
C VAL A 340 19.95 6.11 -0.45
N ASN A 341 19.82 4.88 -0.94
CA ASN A 341 20.95 3.97 -1.16
C ASN A 341 20.59 2.85 -2.15
N ASN A 342 21.48 1.87 -2.35
CA ASN A 342 21.24 0.69 -3.21
C ASN A 342 20.41 -0.42 -2.52
N GLY A 343 19.50 -0.04 -1.62
CA GLY A 343 18.67 -0.92 -0.80
C GLY A 343 17.45 -1.48 -1.52
N PHE A 344 16.57 -2.16 -0.79
CA PHE A 344 15.40 -2.83 -1.38
C PHE A 344 14.47 -1.89 -2.14
N MET A 345 14.18 -0.69 -1.62
CA MET A 345 13.18 0.22 -2.19
C MET A 345 13.74 1.19 -3.24
N ASN A 346 15.02 1.11 -3.59
CA ASN A 346 15.54 1.80 -4.77
C ASN A 346 15.32 0.92 -6.00
N THR A 347 15.09 1.49 -7.18
CA THR A 347 14.74 0.72 -8.39
C THR A 347 15.95 -0.01 -8.96
N THR A 348 15.71 -1.16 -9.59
CA THR A 348 16.80 -2.01 -10.09
C THR A 348 17.72 -1.26 -11.06
N ASP A 349 17.14 -0.43 -11.94
CA ASP A 349 17.90 0.32 -12.95
C ASP A 349 18.85 1.34 -12.31
N VAL A 350 18.41 2.04 -11.27
CA VAL A 350 19.25 3.01 -10.53
C VAL A 350 20.39 2.29 -9.82
N ILE A 351 20.13 1.12 -9.23
CA ILE A 351 21.18 0.31 -8.58
C ILE A 351 22.17 -0.23 -9.62
N ALA A 352 21.70 -0.71 -10.78
CA ALA A 352 22.60 -1.16 -11.85
C ALA A 352 23.46 -0.01 -12.37
N ALA A 353 22.87 1.17 -12.61
CA ALA A 353 23.57 2.36 -13.07
C ALA A 353 24.58 2.92 -12.05
N SER A 354 24.39 2.68 -10.74
CA SER A 354 25.31 3.10 -9.69
C SER A 354 26.46 2.12 -9.43
N ALA A 355 26.54 1.01 -10.19
CA ALA A 355 27.64 0.06 -10.07
C ALA A 355 28.99 0.71 -10.45
N THR A 356 30.08 0.23 -9.84
CA THR A 356 31.44 0.68 -10.14
C THR A 356 32.33 -0.48 -10.61
N PRO A 357 32.12 -1.02 -11.83
CA PRO A 357 32.94 -2.11 -12.34
C PRO A 357 34.42 -1.70 -12.52
N PRO A 358 35.40 -2.60 -12.27
CA PRO A 358 35.23 -3.97 -11.77
C PRO A 358 35.15 -4.07 -10.23
N ALA A 359 35.33 -2.95 -9.51
CA ALA A 359 35.43 -2.95 -8.05
C ALA A 359 34.14 -3.41 -7.35
N ASN A 360 32.98 -2.96 -7.82
CA ASN A 360 31.67 -3.34 -7.28
C ASN A 360 30.60 -3.41 -8.40
N PRO A 361 30.61 -4.47 -9.24
CA PRO A 361 29.68 -4.61 -10.35
C PRO A 361 28.28 -5.01 -9.85
N PHE A 362 27.24 -4.72 -10.64
CA PHE A 362 25.90 -5.26 -10.37
C PHE A 362 25.88 -6.80 -10.50
N PRO A 363 25.18 -7.56 -9.63
CA PRO A 363 24.37 -7.13 -8.48
C PRO A 363 25.12 -7.15 -7.14
N ASN A 364 26.45 -7.10 -7.13
CA ASN A 364 27.23 -7.09 -5.87
C ASN A 364 27.12 -5.76 -5.12
N ASN A 365 26.75 -4.68 -5.80
CA ASN A 365 26.51 -3.38 -5.19
C ASN A 365 25.12 -3.22 -4.54
N VAL A 366 24.29 -4.27 -4.57
CA VAL A 366 22.98 -4.31 -3.91
C VAL A 366 23.15 -4.40 -2.39
N ILE A 367 22.45 -3.55 -1.66
CA ILE A 367 22.33 -3.61 -0.20
C ILE A 367 21.07 -4.43 0.13
N PHE A 368 21.24 -5.60 0.74
CA PHE A 368 20.12 -6.46 1.15
C PHE A 368 19.52 -6.00 2.49
N SER A 369 19.08 -4.74 2.56
CA SER A 369 18.43 -4.10 3.69
C SER A 369 17.46 -3.04 3.19
N TYR A 370 16.40 -2.78 3.96
CA TYR A 370 15.59 -1.56 3.81
C TYR A 370 16.42 -0.33 4.18
N ALA A 371 16.08 0.87 3.68
CA ALA A 371 16.69 2.10 4.20
C ALA A 371 16.19 2.39 5.63
N ASP A 372 16.89 3.21 6.42
CA ASP A 372 16.52 3.44 7.82
C ASP A 372 15.13 4.06 7.98
N ASP A 373 14.72 4.93 7.05
CA ASP A 373 13.36 5.46 7.00
C ASP A 373 12.34 4.34 6.73
N ASP A 374 12.60 3.45 5.77
CA ASP A 374 11.72 2.30 5.50
C ASP A 374 11.62 1.35 6.68
N LYS A 375 12.73 1.11 7.40
CA LYS A 375 12.71 0.32 8.64
C LYS A 375 11.83 0.99 9.68
N ARG A 376 11.98 2.30 9.89
CA ARG A 376 11.12 3.08 10.79
C ARG A 376 9.65 2.97 10.39
N ARG A 377 9.35 3.10 9.10
CA ARG A 377 7.98 2.97 8.54
C ARG A 377 7.42 1.59 8.85
N LEU A 378 8.11 0.50 8.50
CA LEU A 378 7.65 -0.87 8.76
C LEU A 378 7.48 -1.17 10.27
N ARG A 379 8.32 -0.60 11.13
CA ARG A 379 8.21 -0.75 12.60
C ARG A 379 7.04 0.04 13.19
N HIS A 380 6.84 1.27 12.73
CA HIS A 380 6.03 2.26 13.45
C HIS A 380 4.80 2.78 12.73
N TYR A 381 4.63 2.52 11.42
CA TYR A 381 3.39 2.79 10.71
C TYR A 381 2.19 2.19 11.43
N PRO A 382 1.01 2.84 11.35
CA PRO A 382 -0.25 2.23 11.70
C PRO A 382 -0.42 0.87 11.03
N ASP A 383 -1.07 -0.07 11.72
CA ASP A 383 -1.35 -1.42 11.18
C ASP A 383 -2.00 -1.32 9.80
N ILE A 384 -2.97 -0.41 9.65
CA ILE A 384 -3.75 -0.25 8.42
C ILE A 384 -2.90 0.23 7.23
N HIS A 385 -1.75 0.86 7.47
CA HIS A 385 -0.84 1.29 6.41
C HIS A 385 0.09 0.18 5.93
N VAL A 386 0.45 -0.77 6.80
CA VAL A 386 1.38 -1.85 6.45
C VAL A 386 0.69 -3.15 6.10
N ARG A 387 -0.38 -3.53 6.80
CA ARG A 387 -1.04 -4.84 6.65
C ARG A 387 -1.70 -5.05 5.28
N PRO A 388 -1.85 -6.30 4.81
CA PRO A 388 -2.67 -6.58 3.65
C PRO A 388 -4.14 -6.30 3.96
N GLY A 389 -4.85 -5.82 2.95
CA GLY A 389 -6.25 -5.42 3.05
C GLY A 389 -6.50 -4.11 3.79
N GLY A 390 -5.46 -3.34 4.10
CA GLY A 390 -5.55 -2.07 4.83
C GLY A 390 -5.96 -0.88 3.96
N THR A 391 -5.21 0.23 4.04
CA THR A 391 -5.39 1.35 3.12
C THR A 391 -4.88 0.99 1.72
N ALA A 392 -5.40 1.64 0.68
CA ALA A 392 -4.87 1.49 -0.68
C ALA A 392 -3.38 1.89 -0.75
N PHE A 393 -2.67 1.39 -1.76
CA PHE A 393 -1.30 1.82 -2.05
C PHE A 393 -1.22 3.33 -2.32
N GLY A 394 -0.11 3.97 -1.93
CA GLY A 394 0.08 5.42 -2.00
C GLY A 394 -0.79 6.24 -1.02
N ALA A 395 -1.73 5.61 -0.31
CA ALA A 395 -2.50 6.25 0.75
C ALA A 395 -1.73 6.31 2.07
N ALA A 396 -0.83 5.34 2.33
CA ALA A 396 0.07 5.44 3.47
C ALA A 396 0.80 6.79 3.40
N SER A 397 0.64 7.59 4.44
CA SER A 397 1.21 8.93 4.52
C SER A 397 1.98 9.04 5.82
N MET A 398 3.12 9.69 5.74
CA MET A 398 3.92 9.99 6.91
C MET A 398 3.55 11.31 7.56
N SER A 399 2.74 12.15 6.90
CA SER A 399 2.38 13.50 7.37
C SER A 399 1.02 13.56 8.07
N ASN A 400 0.19 12.51 7.98
CA ASN A 400 -1.08 12.46 8.69
C ASN A 400 -1.55 11.01 8.97
N PRO A 401 -1.36 10.48 10.21
CA PRO A 401 -0.72 11.13 11.35
C PRO A 401 0.80 11.18 11.16
N LEU A 402 1.44 12.28 11.61
CA LEU A 402 2.91 12.34 11.69
C LEU A 402 3.42 11.24 12.62
N ILE A 403 4.29 10.38 12.11
CA ILE A 403 4.88 9.28 12.87
C ILE A 403 6.11 9.80 13.61
N SER A 404 7.01 10.45 12.89
CA SER A 404 8.17 11.19 13.37
C SER A 404 8.13 12.65 12.88
N PRO A 405 8.76 13.61 13.57
CA PRO A 405 9.00 14.94 12.98
C PRO A 405 9.77 14.92 11.65
N LEU A 406 10.56 13.86 11.40
CA LEU A 406 11.31 13.66 10.14
C LEU A 406 10.42 13.36 8.92
N ASP A 407 9.13 13.13 9.16
CA ASP A 407 8.20 12.61 8.17
C ASP A 407 7.33 13.70 7.50
N GLU A 408 7.64 14.97 7.75
CA GLU A 408 6.94 16.11 7.17
C GLU A 408 7.24 16.21 5.66
N SER A 409 6.20 16.41 4.86
CA SER A 409 6.32 16.59 3.42
C SER A 409 6.49 18.05 3.06
N PHE A 410 7.36 18.32 2.09
CA PHE A 410 7.64 19.68 1.64
C PHE A 410 7.16 19.87 0.20
N ASN A 411 6.75 21.09 -0.13
CA ASN A 411 6.48 21.50 -1.50
C ASN A 411 7.76 22.06 -2.11
N LEU A 412 8.02 21.76 -3.39
CA LEU A 412 9.14 22.34 -4.14
C LEU A 412 8.65 23.53 -4.95
N ASP A 413 8.91 24.72 -4.43
CA ASP A 413 8.56 25.98 -5.09
C ASP A 413 9.32 26.11 -6.43
N GLY A 414 8.58 26.31 -7.52
CA GLY A 414 9.12 26.41 -8.89
C GLY A 414 8.71 25.27 -9.83
N LEU A 415 8.11 24.20 -9.32
CA LEU A 415 7.46 23.19 -10.16
C LEU A 415 6.08 23.66 -10.62
N GLN A 416 5.77 23.48 -11.91
CA GLN A 416 4.46 23.79 -12.49
C GLN A 416 3.73 22.49 -12.81
N PHE A 417 2.68 22.18 -12.04
CA PHE A 417 1.83 21.01 -12.27
C PHE A 417 0.45 21.45 -12.77
N THR A 418 0.07 20.99 -13.97
CA THR A 418 -1.20 21.36 -14.61
C THR A 418 -2.05 20.11 -14.84
N VAL A 419 -3.37 20.30 -14.72
CA VAL A 419 -4.39 19.28 -15.03
C VAL A 419 -5.36 19.91 -16.00
N THR A 420 -5.66 19.24 -17.11
CA THR A 420 -6.57 19.74 -18.14
C THR A 420 -7.50 18.62 -18.59
N PRO A 421 -8.83 18.83 -18.65
CA PRO A 421 -9.72 17.79 -19.11
C PRO A 421 -9.58 17.59 -20.63
N LEU A 422 -9.67 16.34 -21.10
CA LEU A 422 -9.70 16.04 -22.53
C LEU A 422 -10.97 16.63 -23.19
N LEU A 423 -12.08 16.55 -22.47
CA LEU A 423 -13.36 17.14 -22.83
C LEU A 423 -13.89 17.91 -21.62
N GLU A 424 -14.32 19.16 -21.80
CA GLU A 424 -14.91 19.94 -20.72
C GLU A 424 -16.33 19.48 -20.36
N THR A 425 -17.00 18.80 -21.29
CA THR A 425 -18.37 18.31 -21.14
C THR A 425 -18.43 16.81 -21.47
N ILE A 426 -18.96 16.00 -20.56
CA ILE A 426 -18.97 14.54 -20.64
C ILE A 426 -20.38 13.99 -20.32
N PRO A 427 -20.93 13.02 -21.08
CA PRO A 427 -22.21 12.41 -20.74
C PRO A 427 -22.17 11.59 -19.45
N LEU A 428 -23.26 11.59 -18.68
CA LEU A 428 -23.39 10.79 -17.48
C LEU A 428 -23.09 9.29 -17.76
N GLY A 429 -22.20 8.69 -16.98
CA GLY A 429 -21.82 7.29 -17.14
C GLY A 429 -20.66 7.03 -18.10
N ALA A 430 -20.11 8.05 -18.76
CA ALA A 430 -18.84 7.95 -19.48
C ALA A 430 -17.64 8.22 -18.56
N PRO A 431 -16.47 7.59 -18.82
CA PRO A 431 -15.23 7.92 -18.13
C PRO A 431 -14.74 9.33 -18.48
N VAL A 432 -14.22 10.03 -17.46
CA VAL A 432 -13.57 11.34 -17.63
C VAL A 432 -12.09 11.11 -17.90
N ARG A 433 -11.53 11.82 -18.87
CA ARG A 433 -10.09 11.77 -19.19
C ARG A 433 -9.46 13.12 -18.89
N VAL A 434 -8.33 13.13 -18.20
CA VAL A 434 -7.56 14.34 -17.91
C VAL A 434 -6.12 14.17 -18.36
N HIS A 435 -5.58 15.22 -18.99
CA HIS A 435 -4.17 15.38 -19.26
C HIS A 435 -3.48 16.00 -18.05
N ILE A 436 -2.27 15.54 -17.73
CA ILE A 436 -1.43 16.13 -16.71
C ILE A 436 -0.05 16.44 -17.26
N GLU A 437 0.52 17.56 -16.83
CA GLU A 437 1.88 17.97 -17.18
C GLU A 437 2.59 18.49 -15.93
N LEU A 438 3.81 17.99 -15.70
CA LEU A 438 4.75 18.55 -14.74
C LEU A 438 5.89 19.18 -15.51
N LYS A 439 6.13 20.48 -15.28
CA LYS A 439 7.25 21.22 -15.86
C LYS A 439 8.21 21.69 -14.78
N ASN A 440 9.51 21.43 -15.00
CA ASN A 440 10.56 21.94 -14.15
C ASN A 440 10.80 23.44 -14.44
N GLY A 441 10.25 24.31 -13.59
CA GLY A 441 10.45 25.76 -13.65
C GLY A 441 11.50 26.29 -12.68
N MET A 442 12.24 25.40 -12.01
CA MET A 442 13.34 25.79 -11.11
C MET A 442 14.61 26.10 -11.91
N ASP A 443 15.68 26.49 -11.22
CA ASP A 443 17.00 26.76 -11.76
C ASP A 443 17.94 25.53 -11.75
N GLN A 444 17.47 24.39 -11.23
CA GLN A 444 18.21 23.13 -11.16
C GLN A 444 17.45 21.95 -11.76
N ASP A 445 18.20 20.96 -12.22
CA ASP A 445 17.68 19.67 -12.67
C ASP A 445 17.07 18.91 -11.49
N LEU A 446 15.97 18.17 -11.73
CA LEU A 446 15.28 17.44 -10.68
C LEU A 446 15.11 15.97 -11.07
N LEU A 447 15.33 15.07 -10.11
CA LEU A 447 15.06 13.65 -10.25
C LEU A 447 13.57 13.38 -9.92
N LEU A 448 12.85 12.74 -10.84
CA LEU A 448 11.41 12.44 -10.68
C LEU A 448 10.97 11.19 -11.44
N PRO A 449 9.75 10.67 -11.17
CA PRO A 449 9.23 9.49 -11.87
C PRO A 449 9.17 9.67 -13.40
N SER A 450 9.77 8.75 -14.15
CA SER A 450 9.85 8.73 -15.62
C SER A 450 8.50 8.71 -16.34
N ASN A 451 7.41 8.40 -15.64
CA ASN A 451 6.06 8.54 -16.14
C ASN A 451 5.10 8.98 -15.03
N LEU A 452 4.11 9.80 -15.38
CA LEU A 452 3.06 10.25 -14.44
C LEU A 452 1.77 9.43 -14.57
N THR A 453 1.86 8.15 -14.94
CA THR A 453 0.64 7.34 -15.10
C THR A 453 0.06 6.93 -13.75
N LEU A 454 -1.24 6.62 -13.68
CA LEU A 454 -1.81 5.95 -12.50
C LEU A 454 -1.12 4.62 -12.19
N LYS A 455 -0.46 3.97 -13.17
CA LYS A 455 0.26 2.72 -12.92
C LYS A 455 1.60 2.90 -12.21
N GLY A 456 2.13 4.11 -12.22
CA GLY A 456 3.38 4.45 -11.56
C GLY A 456 3.20 4.84 -10.08
N GLY A 457 2.07 4.57 -9.42
CA GLY A 457 1.97 4.71 -7.96
C GLY A 457 2.01 6.13 -7.36
N ASN A 458 2.52 7.13 -8.07
CA ASN A 458 2.79 8.50 -7.59
C ASN A 458 1.61 9.45 -7.73
N ILE A 459 0.56 9.05 -8.46
CA ILE A 459 -0.61 9.89 -8.74
C ILE A 459 -1.83 9.36 -8.00
N LYS A 460 -2.50 10.25 -7.25
CA LYS A 460 -3.81 10.03 -6.63
C LYS A 460 -4.64 11.30 -6.71
N GLY A 461 -5.87 11.28 -6.21
CA GLY A 461 -6.64 12.51 -6.15
C GLY A 461 -8.05 12.38 -5.62
N THR A 462 -8.77 13.48 -5.73
CA THR A 462 -10.16 13.59 -5.30
C THR A 462 -11.03 14.21 -6.38
N VAL A 463 -12.30 13.87 -6.35
CA VAL A 463 -13.36 14.45 -7.18
C VAL A 463 -14.41 15.00 -6.24
N VAL A 464 -14.70 16.29 -6.39
CA VAL A 464 -15.69 17.01 -5.57
C VAL A 464 -16.87 17.37 -6.47
N GLY A 465 -18.04 16.85 -6.16
CA GLY A 465 -19.28 17.20 -6.85
C GLY A 465 -19.90 18.51 -6.36
N SER A 466 -20.84 19.05 -7.13
CA SER A 466 -21.58 20.28 -6.77
C SER A 466 -22.34 20.20 -5.44
N ASN A 467 -22.63 19.00 -4.95
CA ASN A 467 -23.22 18.74 -3.64
C ASN A 467 -22.20 18.66 -2.48
N GLY A 468 -20.93 18.92 -2.75
CA GLY A 468 -19.83 18.83 -1.77
C GLY A 468 -19.38 17.41 -1.44
N GLN A 469 -19.95 16.37 -2.09
CA GLN A 469 -19.46 15.00 -1.90
C GLN A 469 -18.07 14.84 -2.49
N VAL A 470 -17.15 14.35 -1.66
CA VAL A 470 -15.77 14.02 -2.05
C VAL A 470 -15.67 12.53 -2.31
N ARG A 471 -15.09 12.18 -3.45
CA ARG A 471 -14.77 10.80 -3.86
C ARG A 471 -13.29 10.73 -4.19
N THR A 472 -12.64 9.61 -3.96
CA THR A 472 -11.18 9.51 -4.15
C THR A 472 -10.83 8.55 -5.28
N PHE A 473 -9.76 8.86 -6.01
CA PHE A 473 -9.19 7.94 -6.99
C PHE A 473 -7.71 7.71 -6.69
N SER A 474 -7.25 6.51 -6.99
CA SER A 474 -5.90 6.03 -6.74
C SER A 474 -5.51 4.99 -7.81
N PRO A 475 -4.22 4.64 -7.91
CA PRO A 475 -3.75 3.53 -8.75
C PRO A 475 -4.53 2.24 -8.52
N ILE A 476 -4.84 1.56 -9.62
CA ILE A 476 -5.62 0.31 -9.69
C ILE A 476 -4.69 -0.89 -9.93
N ILE A 477 -3.64 -0.66 -10.72
CA ILE A 477 -2.56 -1.58 -11.06
C ILE A 477 -1.28 -0.80 -10.82
N ILE A 478 -0.30 -1.34 -10.10
CA ILE A 478 0.94 -0.62 -9.87
C ILE A 478 2.11 -1.46 -10.41
N CYS A 479 2.82 -0.93 -11.39
CA CYS A 479 4.02 -1.52 -11.98
C CYS A 479 5.24 -0.90 -11.30
N MET A 480 5.85 -1.60 -10.34
CA MET A 480 6.67 -0.93 -9.32
C MET A 480 8.15 -0.92 -9.65
N ASP A 481 8.79 -2.08 -9.87
CA ASP A 481 10.24 -2.10 -10.14
C ASP A 481 10.65 -1.59 -11.55
N ASP A 482 9.77 -0.91 -12.31
CA ASP A 482 10.03 -0.27 -13.62
C ASP A 482 9.80 1.26 -13.62
N GLU A 483 9.54 1.86 -12.46
CA GLU A 483 9.48 3.32 -12.33
C GLU A 483 10.89 3.91 -12.30
N GLN A 484 11.51 3.99 -13.48
CA GLN A 484 12.77 4.71 -13.62
C GLN A 484 12.58 6.13 -13.10
N LEU A 485 13.51 6.61 -12.28
CA LEU A 485 13.60 8.04 -12.02
C LEU A 485 14.43 8.65 -13.13
N GLU A 486 13.92 9.71 -13.73
CA GLU A 486 14.60 10.44 -14.77
C GLU A 486 14.92 11.86 -14.31
N ILE A 487 16.06 12.36 -14.80
CA ILE A 487 16.43 13.77 -14.60
C ILE A 487 15.58 14.61 -15.53
N LEU A 488 14.62 15.35 -14.96
CA LEU A 488 13.90 16.39 -15.67
C LEU A 488 14.72 17.68 -15.66
N LYS A 489 15.33 17.95 -16.81
CA LYS A 489 16.14 19.16 -17.01
C LYS A 489 15.32 20.44 -16.83
N VAL A 490 16.00 21.51 -16.43
CA VAL A 490 15.41 22.86 -16.35
C VAL A 490 14.63 23.20 -17.63
N GLY A 491 13.39 23.67 -17.47
CA GLY A 491 12.48 24.08 -18.53
C GLY A 491 11.81 22.93 -19.31
N LYS A 492 12.15 21.67 -19.03
CA LYS A 492 11.50 20.50 -19.66
C LYS A 492 10.24 20.08 -18.92
N SER A 493 9.38 19.33 -19.60
CA SER A 493 8.15 18.78 -19.05
C SER A 493 8.02 17.28 -19.31
N ILE A 494 7.25 16.65 -18.43
CA ILE A 494 6.78 15.28 -18.53
C ILE A 494 5.24 15.29 -18.51
N GLN A 495 4.64 14.39 -19.28
CA GLN A 495 3.19 14.40 -19.53
C GLN A 495 2.58 13.01 -19.39
N SER A 496 1.31 12.95 -18.99
CA SER A 496 0.52 11.72 -18.99
C SER A 496 -0.96 12.00 -19.14
N ASP A 497 -1.77 10.96 -19.35
CA ASP A 497 -3.22 11.04 -19.34
C ASP A 497 -3.82 10.04 -18.35
N LEU A 498 -4.83 10.47 -17.61
CA LEU A 498 -5.55 9.66 -16.64
C LEU A 498 -6.97 9.40 -17.15
N THR A 499 -7.47 8.17 -16.98
CA THR A 499 -8.87 7.81 -17.23
C THR A 499 -9.54 7.52 -15.89
N LEU A 500 -10.53 8.34 -15.53
CA LEU A 500 -11.20 8.38 -14.24
C LEU A 500 -12.66 7.93 -14.41
N LEU A 501 -13.06 6.89 -13.67
CA LEU A 501 -14.45 6.39 -13.71
C LEU A 501 -14.99 6.12 -12.31
N ARG A 502 -14.22 5.41 -11.47
CA ARG A 502 -14.68 4.92 -10.18
C ARG A 502 -13.53 4.92 -9.16
N GLY A 503 -13.89 5.19 -7.92
CA GLY A 503 -13.07 5.00 -6.73
C GLY A 503 -13.72 3.98 -5.79
N LYS A 504 -13.15 3.80 -4.60
CA LYS A 504 -13.76 2.92 -3.58
C LYS A 504 -15.15 3.40 -3.14
N GLU A 505 -15.43 4.71 -3.20
CA GLU A 505 -16.73 5.29 -2.86
C GLU A 505 -17.79 5.06 -3.95
N GLY A 506 -17.44 4.35 -5.02
CA GLY A 506 -18.28 4.12 -6.20
C GLY A 506 -17.87 5.01 -7.37
N ALA A 507 -18.78 5.18 -8.34
CA ALA A 507 -18.53 6.05 -9.49
C ALA A 507 -18.10 7.45 -9.04
N LEU A 508 -17.06 8.00 -9.68
CA LEU A 508 -16.52 9.33 -9.34
C LEU A 508 -17.47 10.45 -9.74
N PHE A 509 -18.27 10.21 -10.79
CA PHE A 509 -19.20 11.16 -11.40
C PHE A 509 -20.63 10.59 -11.44
N PRO A 510 -21.29 10.37 -10.27
CA PRO A 510 -22.54 9.62 -10.19
C PRO A 510 -23.78 10.40 -10.67
N ASN A 511 -23.70 11.73 -10.76
CA ASN A 511 -24.81 12.60 -11.12
C ASN A 511 -24.36 13.65 -12.15
N ALA A 512 -25.32 14.23 -12.87
CA ALA A 512 -25.06 15.40 -13.71
C ALA A 512 -24.70 16.64 -12.86
N GLY A 513 -23.87 17.52 -13.41
CA GLY A 513 -23.41 18.75 -12.76
C GLY A 513 -21.91 18.99 -12.92
N MET A 514 -21.44 20.09 -12.33
CA MET A 514 -20.00 20.40 -12.29
C MET A 514 -19.27 19.57 -11.24
N TYR A 515 -18.05 19.18 -11.59
CA TYR A 515 -17.11 18.52 -10.70
C TYR A 515 -15.75 19.18 -10.77
N THR A 516 -15.09 19.30 -9.62
CA THR A 516 -13.67 19.64 -9.52
C THR A 516 -12.86 18.38 -9.28
N ILE A 517 -11.87 18.15 -10.13
CA ILE A 517 -10.92 17.05 -10.06
C ILE A 517 -9.62 17.61 -9.52
N GLN A 518 -9.21 17.20 -8.33
CA GLN A 518 -7.88 17.50 -7.79
C GLN A 518 -6.98 16.30 -7.99
N VAL A 519 -5.85 16.50 -8.67
CA VAL A 519 -4.79 15.51 -8.83
C VAL A 519 -3.65 15.87 -7.89
N ILE A 520 -3.10 14.86 -7.23
CA ILE A 520 -1.99 14.94 -6.30
C ILE A 520 -0.88 14.04 -6.84
N LEU A 521 0.29 14.62 -7.08
CA LEU A 521 1.53 13.92 -7.41
C LEU A 521 2.42 13.88 -6.17
N HIS A 522 2.94 12.70 -5.83
CA HIS A 522 3.84 12.51 -4.71
C HIS A 522 5.00 11.57 -5.04
N TRP A 523 6.20 11.89 -4.58
CA TRP A 523 7.40 11.05 -4.71
C TRP A 523 8.40 11.38 -3.60
N ASP A 524 9.54 10.70 -3.59
CA ASP A 524 10.62 10.89 -2.62
C ASP A 524 11.87 11.43 -3.32
N VAL A 525 12.56 12.38 -2.69
CA VAL A 525 13.88 12.87 -3.11
C VAL A 525 14.81 12.79 -1.91
N ASP A 526 15.82 11.93 -1.97
CA ASP A 526 16.82 11.73 -0.91
C ASP A 526 16.22 11.44 0.48
N GLY A 527 15.12 10.68 0.53
CA GLY A 527 14.41 10.33 1.76
C GLY A 527 13.35 11.35 2.20
N PHE A 528 13.21 12.47 1.48
CA PHE A 528 12.22 13.50 1.77
C PHE A 528 10.98 13.36 0.88
N PRO A 529 9.77 13.23 1.46
CA PRO A 529 8.53 13.17 0.69
C PRO A 529 8.18 14.54 0.10
N VAL A 530 7.94 14.55 -1.22
CA VAL A 530 7.47 15.71 -1.99
C VAL A 530 6.03 15.49 -2.41
N GLU A 531 5.20 16.53 -2.33
CA GLU A 531 3.81 16.51 -2.79
C GLU A 531 3.46 17.81 -3.53
N ILE A 532 2.83 17.68 -4.72
CA ILE A 532 2.29 18.80 -5.50
C ILE A 532 0.85 18.52 -5.93
N LYS A 533 0.02 19.56 -6.01
CA LYS A 533 -1.41 19.46 -6.28
C LYS A 533 -1.82 20.42 -7.39
N SER A 534 -2.76 19.97 -8.21
CA SER A 534 -3.38 20.80 -9.24
C SER A 534 -4.80 20.31 -9.52
N SER A 535 -5.64 21.16 -10.10
CA SER A 535 -7.07 20.88 -10.25
C SER A 535 -7.61 21.28 -11.63
N ALA A 536 -8.64 20.57 -12.07
CA ALA A 536 -9.42 20.87 -13.27
C ALA A 536 -10.92 20.78 -12.98
N THR A 537 -11.74 21.38 -13.83
CA THR A 537 -13.21 21.32 -13.73
C THR A 537 -13.79 20.65 -14.97
N VAL A 538 -14.83 19.84 -14.78
CA VAL A 538 -15.61 19.22 -15.87
C VAL A 538 -17.10 19.35 -15.60
N MET A 539 -17.90 19.38 -16.67
CA MET A 539 -19.36 19.32 -16.64
C MET A 539 -19.84 17.92 -17.04
N VAL A 540 -20.58 17.25 -16.17
CA VAL A 540 -21.26 15.99 -16.49
C VAL A 540 -22.70 16.32 -16.92
N THR A 541 -23.08 15.95 -18.14
CA THR A 541 -24.40 16.27 -18.67
C THR A 541 -25.47 15.28 -18.22
N PRO A 542 -26.74 15.70 -18.14
CA PRO A 542 -27.87 14.80 -17.90
C PRO A 542 -28.00 13.71 -18.97
N VAL A 543 -28.74 12.66 -18.64
CA VAL A 543 -29.14 11.62 -19.60
C VAL A 543 -29.99 12.25 -20.70
N VAL A 544 -29.83 11.77 -21.95
CA VAL A 544 -30.48 12.37 -23.13
C VAL A 544 -31.77 11.67 -23.50
N ASP A 545 -31.89 10.39 -23.15
CA ASP A 545 -33.04 9.53 -23.36
C ASP A 545 -33.02 8.37 -22.36
N GLU A 546 -34.08 7.55 -22.37
CA GLU A 546 -34.22 6.37 -21.49
C GLU A 546 -33.11 5.33 -21.74
N ALA A 547 -32.70 5.14 -23.00
CA ALA A 547 -31.65 4.19 -23.34
C ALA A 547 -30.29 4.62 -22.75
N HIS A 548 -29.99 5.91 -22.75
CA HIS A 548 -28.82 6.49 -22.09
C HIS A 548 -28.96 6.37 -20.57
N ALA A 549 -30.14 6.61 -20.00
CA ALA A 549 -30.36 6.45 -18.56
C ALA A 549 -30.08 5.01 -18.08
N ILE A 550 -30.57 4.00 -18.80
CA ILE A 550 -30.32 2.58 -18.50
C ILE A 550 -28.83 2.26 -18.61
N ALA A 551 -28.19 2.72 -19.68
CA ALA A 551 -26.77 2.46 -19.91
C ALA A 551 -25.88 3.14 -18.85
N ALA A 552 -26.15 4.41 -18.54
CA ALA A 552 -25.45 5.16 -17.50
C ALA A 552 -25.66 4.52 -16.12
N MET A 553 -26.88 4.09 -15.78
CA MET A 553 -27.14 3.39 -14.53
C MET A 553 -26.31 2.11 -14.43
N LYS A 554 -26.26 1.29 -15.50
CA LYS A 554 -25.45 0.07 -15.51
C LYS A 554 -23.96 0.37 -15.36
N THR A 555 -23.42 1.38 -16.06
CA THR A 555 -21.99 1.73 -15.95
C THR A 555 -21.61 2.26 -14.57
N LEU A 556 -22.45 3.11 -13.97
CA LEU A 556 -22.18 3.70 -12.65
C LEU A 556 -22.35 2.70 -11.50
N SER A 557 -23.32 1.78 -11.61
CA SER A 557 -23.61 0.80 -10.56
C SER A 557 -22.68 -0.42 -10.57
N THR A 558 -21.99 -0.71 -11.67
CA THR A 558 -21.14 -1.90 -11.82
C THR A 558 -19.70 -1.62 -11.37
N PRO A 559 -19.21 -2.18 -10.24
CA PRO A 559 -17.83 -1.96 -9.79
C PRO A 559 -16.78 -2.48 -10.77
N ASP A 560 -17.03 -3.67 -11.31
CA ASP A 560 -16.13 -4.41 -12.20
C ASP A 560 -15.88 -3.74 -13.56
N LEU A 561 -16.68 -2.73 -13.93
CA LEU A 561 -16.51 -2.04 -15.21
C LEU A 561 -15.14 -1.35 -15.29
N LEU A 562 -14.77 -0.55 -14.29
CA LEU A 562 -13.47 0.14 -14.26
C LEU A 562 -12.31 -0.84 -14.46
N LEU A 563 -12.44 -2.02 -13.86
CA LEU A 563 -11.42 -3.06 -13.86
C LEU A 563 -11.32 -3.72 -15.21
N THR A 564 -12.47 -3.96 -15.84
CA THR A 564 -12.54 -4.40 -17.23
C THR A 564 -11.85 -3.39 -18.15
N LEU A 565 -11.99 -2.07 -17.89
CA LEU A 565 -11.28 -1.05 -18.65
C LEU A 565 -9.77 -1.06 -18.36
N ALA A 566 -9.36 -1.27 -17.12
CA ALA A 566 -7.95 -1.24 -16.71
C ALA A 566 -7.18 -2.50 -17.15
N PHE A 567 -7.66 -3.68 -16.74
CA PHE A 567 -7.06 -4.99 -16.97
C PHE A 567 -7.34 -5.56 -18.37
N GLY A 568 -8.55 -5.33 -18.88
CA GLY A 568 -9.09 -6.14 -19.97
C GLY A 568 -9.53 -7.53 -19.48
N GLY A 569 -9.35 -8.55 -20.33
CA GLY A 569 -9.74 -9.94 -20.03
C GLY A 569 -11.26 -10.18 -20.04
N ASP A 570 -11.66 -11.39 -19.62
CA ASP A 570 -13.05 -11.85 -19.69
C ASP A 570 -13.59 -12.38 -18.35
N HIS A 571 -12.77 -12.41 -17.28
CA HIS A 571 -13.18 -12.93 -15.96
C HIS A 571 -14.23 -12.07 -15.26
N LEU A 572 -14.20 -10.75 -15.47
CA LEU A 572 -15.11 -9.80 -14.83
C LEU A 572 -16.41 -9.69 -15.62
N LYS A 573 -17.25 -10.74 -15.50
CA LYS A 573 -18.48 -10.90 -16.30
C LYS A 573 -19.39 -9.68 -16.23
N ASP A 574 -19.63 -9.17 -15.03
CA ASP A 574 -20.52 -8.02 -14.81
C ASP A 574 -19.93 -6.74 -15.43
N GLY A 575 -18.61 -6.56 -15.34
CA GLY A 575 -17.89 -5.46 -15.97
C GLY A 575 -17.92 -5.52 -17.50
N VAL A 576 -17.74 -6.70 -18.09
CA VAL A 576 -17.86 -6.94 -19.54
C VAL A 576 -19.30 -6.69 -20.02
N GLU A 577 -20.29 -7.15 -19.26
CA GLU A 577 -21.70 -6.90 -19.55
C GLU A 577 -22.00 -5.39 -19.53
N ALA A 578 -21.55 -4.66 -18.50
CA ALA A 578 -21.71 -3.22 -18.40
C ALA A 578 -21.03 -2.47 -19.56
N LEU A 579 -19.84 -2.91 -19.97
CA LEU A 579 -19.14 -2.39 -21.15
C LEU A 579 -19.96 -2.59 -22.42
N HIS A 580 -20.55 -3.78 -22.62
CA HIS A 580 -21.38 -4.07 -23.78
C HIS A 580 -22.69 -3.26 -23.79
N VAL A 581 -23.29 -3.01 -22.63
CA VAL A 581 -24.45 -2.11 -22.50
C VAL A 581 -24.07 -0.69 -22.93
N ALA A 582 -22.91 -0.17 -22.48
CA ALA A 582 -22.43 1.15 -22.89
C ALA A 582 -22.18 1.25 -24.40
N LEU A 583 -21.60 0.21 -25.01
CA LEU A 583 -21.29 0.17 -26.45
C LEU A 583 -22.53 0.09 -27.37
N LYS A 584 -23.66 -0.38 -26.84
CA LYS A 584 -24.96 -0.39 -27.54
C LYS A 584 -25.63 0.99 -27.52
N ASN A 585 -25.29 1.85 -26.56
CA ASN A 585 -25.82 3.20 -26.46
C ASN A 585 -25.01 4.18 -27.32
N LYS A 586 -25.69 4.97 -28.17
CA LYS A 586 -25.03 5.91 -29.10
C LYS A 586 -24.24 7.02 -28.40
N THR A 587 -24.70 7.47 -27.24
CA THR A 587 -24.06 8.54 -26.46
C THR A 587 -22.80 8.04 -25.75
N LEU A 588 -22.84 6.84 -25.17
CA LEU A 588 -21.72 6.29 -24.40
C LEU A 588 -20.69 5.56 -25.27
N ARG A 589 -21.10 4.94 -26.39
CA ARG A 589 -20.22 4.16 -27.27
C ARG A 589 -18.88 4.85 -27.58
N PRO A 590 -18.83 6.13 -28.00
CA PRO A 590 -17.57 6.82 -28.28
C PRO A 590 -16.53 6.74 -27.14
N HIS A 591 -16.99 6.75 -25.89
CA HIS A 591 -16.12 6.81 -24.71
C HIS A 591 -15.58 5.44 -24.26
N PHE A 592 -16.18 4.36 -24.75
CA PHE A 592 -15.87 2.97 -24.37
C PHE A 592 -15.31 2.11 -25.52
N SER A 593 -15.43 2.56 -26.77
CA SER A 593 -14.94 1.83 -27.96
C SER A 593 -13.47 1.43 -27.86
N TYR A 594 -12.60 2.34 -27.42
CA TYR A 594 -11.17 2.01 -27.24
C TYR A 594 -10.93 0.95 -26.15
N SER A 595 -11.69 0.99 -25.06
CA SER A 595 -11.56 0.01 -23.97
C SER A 595 -11.89 -1.41 -24.43
N GLU A 596 -12.97 -1.58 -25.20
CA GLU A 596 -13.32 -2.89 -25.78
C GLU A 596 -12.35 -3.32 -26.88
N SER A 597 -11.94 -2.37 -27.73
CA SER A 597 -10.90 -2.58 -28.75
C SER A 597 -9.64 -3.17 -28.12
N LYS A 598 -9.13 -2.55 -27.04
CA LYS A 598 -7.99 -3.03 -26.27
C LYS A 598 -8.23 -4.43 -25.68
N ARG A 599 -9.42 -4.70 -25.14
CA ARG A 599 -9.76 -5.98 -24.49
C ARG A 599 -9.73 -7.16 -25.47
N ILE A 600 -10.31 -6.98 -26.67
CA ILE A 600 -10.40 -8.05 -27.67
C ILE A 600 -9.16 -8.17 -28.55
N ALA A 601 -8.35 -7.11 -28.67
CA ALA A 601 -7.06 -7.14 -29.34
C ALA A 601 -6.00 -7.97 -28.59
N LYS A 602 -6.22 -8.29 -27.32
CA LYS A 602 -5.32 -9.10 -26.49
C LYS A 602 -5.87 -10.52 -26.31
N PRO A 603 -5.02 -11.56 -26.31
CA PRO A 603 -5.44 -12.90 -25.91
C PRO A 603 -5.81 -12.94 -24.42
N TYR A 604 -6.60 -13.94 -24.03
CA TYR A 604 -6.96 -14.18 -22.62
C TYR A 604 -7.28 -15.66 -22.40
N PHE A 605 -6.40 -16.38 -21.70
CA PHE A 605 -6.39 -17.85 -21.62
C PHE A 605 -6.71 -18.53 -22.96
N LYS A 606 -7.90 -19.12 -23.11
CA LYS A 606 -8.31 -19.85 -24.32
C LYS A 606 -8.81 -18.94 -25.45
N ARG A 607 -9.10 -17.65 -25.16
CA ARG A 607 -9.55 -16.68 -26.17
C ARG A 607 -8.34 -16.11 -26.92
N LYS A 608 -8.36 -16.23 -28.25
CA LYS A 608 -7.37 -15.61 -29.14
C LYS A 608 -7.62 -14.10 -29.27
N ALA A 609 -6.57 -13.35 -29.58
CA ALA A 609 -6.69 -11.95 -29.99
C ALA A 609 -7.48 -11.83 -31.31
N ASP A 610 -8.33 -10.81 -31.41
CA ASP A 610 -9.07 -10.45 -32.63
C ASP A 610 -8.73 -9.01 -33.03
N LEU A 611 -7.57 -8.85 -33.67
CA LEU A 611 -7.05 -7.53 -34.07
C LEU A 611 -7.93 -6.83 -35.11
N LYS A 612 -8.58 -7.60 -35.99
CA LYS A 612 -9.46 -7.03 -37.02
C LYS A 612 -10.70 -6.41 -36.39
N LYS A 613 -11.42 -7.17 -35.56
CA LYS A 613 -12.60 -6.67 -34.85
C LYS A 613 -12.21 -5.54 -33.90
N ALA A 614 -11.05 -5.62 -33.23
CA ALA A 614 -10.55 -4.54 -32.39
C ALA A 614 -10.34 -3.23 -33.18
N ALA A 615 -9.75 -3.30 -34.38
CA ALA A 615 -9.56 -2.13 -35.22
C ALA A 615 -10.89 -1.52 -35.69
N GLU A 616 -11.87 -2.35 -36.05
CA GLU A 616 -13.22 -1.93 -36.45
C GLU A 616 -13.99 -1.19 -35.33
N MET A 617 -13.62 -1.38 -34.07
CA MET A 617 -14.19 -0.63 -32.94
C MET A 617 -13.72 0.82 -32.89
N ILE A 618 -12.56 1.14 -33.47
CA ILE A 618 -11.98 2.49 -33.45
C ILE A 618 -12.49 3.27 -34.67
N THR A 619 -13.28 4.30 -34.37
CA THR A 619 -13.95 5.16 -35.35
C THR A 619 -13.55 6.63 -35.15
N THR A 620 -13.92 7.49 -36.09
CA THR A 620 -13.62 8.93 -36.02
C THR A 620 -14.23 9.60 -34.79
N ASP A 621 -15.39 9.14 -34.32
CA ASP A 621 -16.05 9.63 -33.11
C ASP A 621 -15.48 9.06 -31.80
N THR A 622 -14.64 8.01 -31.85
CA THR A 622 -14.09 7.39 -30.63
C THR A 622 -13.27 8.39 -29.80
N VAL A 623 -13.58 8.56 -28.51
CA VAL A 623 -12.89 9.50 -27.63
C VAL A 623 -11.65 8.84 -27.04
N MET A 624 -10.47 9.40 -27.33
CA MET A 624 -9.17 8.86 -26.92
C MET A 624 -8.23 9.98 -26.49
N SER A 625 -7.45 9.74 -25.45
CA SER A 625 -6.31 10.60 -25.09
C SER A 625 -5.11 10.35 -26.02
N LYS A 626 -4.12 11.26 -26.01
CA LYS A 626 -2.87 11.09 -26.78
C LYS A 626 -2.12 9.80 -26.40
N THR A 627 -2.12 9.46 -25.11
CA THR A 627 -1.55 8.21 -24.60
C THR A 627 -2.30 6.98 -25.14
N GLU A 628 -3.64 7.02 -25.19
CA GLU A 628 -4.45 5.92 -25.73
C GLU A 628 -4.24 5.75 -27.24
N VAL A 629 -4.14 6.85 -27.99
CA VAL A 629 -3.80 6.84 -29.43
C VAL A 629 -2.45 6.19 -29.67
N SER A 630 -1.43 6.57 -28.91
CA SER A 630 -0.09 6.00 -29.02
C SER A 630 -0.09 4.49 -28.71
N LYS A 631 -0.81 4.07 -27.66
CA LYS A 631 -0.99 2.65 -27.32
C LYS A 631 -1.74 1.87 -28.39
N ALA A 632 -2.75 2.47 -29.03
CA ALA A 632 -3.49 1.85 -30.12
C ALA A 632 -2.60 1.60 -31.35
N LYS A 633 -1.72 2.56 -31.70
CA LYS A 633 -0.76 2.39 -32.80
C LYS A 633 0.16 1.19 -32.59
N ILE A 634 0.64 1.00 -31.35
CA ILE A 634 1.46 -0.16 -30.97
C ILE A 634 0.63 -1.45 -31.03
N LEU A 635 -0.61 -1.42 -30.53
CA LEU A 635 -1.52 -2.57 -30.48
C LEU A 635 -1.84 -3.14 -31.87
N PHE A 636 -1.96 -2.28 -32.88
CA PHE A 636 -2.26 -2.68 -34.27
C PHE A 636 -1.04 -2.81 -35.17
N LYS A 637 0.17 -2.86 -34.60
CA LYS A 637 1.42 -2.94 -35.40
C LYS A 637 1.45 -4.18 -36.30
N ASP A 638 0.86 -5.29 -35.86
CA ASP A 638 0.88 -6.60 -36.55
C ASP A 638 -0.40 -6.86 -37.37
N LEU A 639 -1.28 -5.87 -37.51
CA LEU A 639 -2.50 -5.98 -38.31
C LEU A 639 -2.18 -5.94 -39.82
N GLU A 640 -2.94 -6.69 -40.63
CA GLU A 640 -2.78 -6.72 -42.08
C GLU A 640 -2.96 -5.34 -42.73
N ALA A 641 -2.20 -5.08 -43.80
CA ALA A 641 -2.02 -3.77 -44.42
C ALA A 641 -3.30 -2.95 -44.70
N PRO A 642 -4.39 -3.49 -45.30
CA PRO A 642 -5.58 -2.68 -45.58
C PRO A 642 -6.30 -2.23 -44.30
N ALA A 643 -6.46 -3.12 -43.32
CA ALA A 643 -7.10 -2.80 -42.04
C ALA A 643 -6.21 -1.87 -41.18
N LYS A 644 -4.89 -2.11 -41.18
CA LYS A 644 -3.90 -1.26 -40.50
C LYS A 644 -3.87 0.17 -41.03
N LYS A 645 -3.90 0.34 -42.35
CA LYS A 645 -3.94 1.68 -42.97
C LYS A 645 -5.20 2.44 -42.56
N SER A 646 -6.36 1.76 -42.56
CA SER A 646 -7.64 2.35 -42.15
C SER A 646 -7.59 2.86 -40.72
N VAL A 647 -7.23 2.01 -39.74
CA VAL A 647 -7.22 2.41 -38.33
C VAL A 647 -6.16 3.47 -38.04
N ASN A 648 -4.97 3.38 -38.65
CA ASN A 648 -3.93 4.39 -38.47
C ASN A 648 -4.36 5.76 -38.98
N SER A 649 -5.09 5.83 -40.11
CA SER A 649 -5.61 7.12 -40.60
C SER A 649 -6.56 7.81 -39.60
N ILE A 650 -7.35 7.02 -38.86
CA ILE A 650 -8.23 7.52 -37.80
C ILE A 650 -7.41 7.97 -36.59
N LEU A 651 -6.38 7.20 -36.22
CA LEU A 651 -5.49 7.51 -35.10
C LEU A 651 -4.58 8.71 -35.36
N ASP A 652 -4.22 8.99 -36.61
CA ASP A 652 -3.40 10.16 -36.98
C ASP A 652 -4.22 11.47 -36.99
N ALA A 653 -5.54 11.37 -37.11
CA ALA A 653 -6.45 12.51 -37.03
C ALA A 653 -6.85 12.89 -35.59
N LYS A 654 -6.41 12.12 -34.59
CA LYS A 654 -6.65 12.33 -33.15
C LYS A 654 -5.37 12.78 -32.46
#